data_AF-A0A972CMF9-F1
#
_entry.id   AF-A0A972CMF9-F1
#
_cell.length_a   1.000
_cell.length_b   1.000
_cell.length_c   1.000
_cell.angle_alpha   90.00
_cell.angle_beta   90.00
_cell.angle_gamma   90.00
#
_symmetry.space_group_name_H-M   'P 1'
#
loop_
_entity.id
_entity.type
_entity.pdbx_description
1 polymer ?
#
loop_
_entity_poly.entity_id
_entity_poly.type
_entity_poly.pdbx_seq_one_letter_code
_entity_poly.pdbx_strand_id
1 'polypeptide(L)'
;MHPYEQYVNPILAKRLHQLNMDKVFRQGTGCELTDETGERYLDFIASYGALPFGYNHPDIWAAINEVQASMEPSMVQPSYLAAAGELAQELVKVAPAGIKYVTFANSGAEANEAAFKMARVYTKRLGILTTENSFHGKTLGALSATGKDSYQRGFGAPVAGFDRIPYADLNRLEEALKKKPDYYAAFIVEPIQGEGGIIVPPEGYLRDALEICHRYGVLLIVDEVQSGLGRTGRMFACEAEGITPDIITVAKALGGGIVPIGACLCTEEVYSEDFSLKHSSTFAGNTLACRVGLKVLQLLTADRGRLLKEVASKGKYLLKRLTEIQKRYSSVIAAVRGKGLMLGLELGVSQDNLPGTLLGIMADQEFLSPVVASYLLNVEKIRVAPTLNGADVIRLEPPLIISETDCQKAMDAIERMASCLATGNSASFLSHLVRRTLPETPQPKLVIKEPVRPSGHPEEGRFAFLVHPLYLKNYLEFDRTLEAFSESELQNLVERWNDMVEPFVVGKTRITSKTGAAAYGEFICVSRTSEQLMTFPKEQIQAELEAAVKLAKERGAGIVGLGAYTSVVTKGGRDLRNLGVALTTGNSYTVAAAVEATLEAARRLETPIEQTVAAVVGATGSIGRTTAILLAEKVNSLILIGNPLNEEHSKRRLMKLTAEIYQHLNEDEIKGGGAIYRFVKDHPETPSPGAPLEEYQKFAETVREVTPVIYTIELEHYLPQADVVVTATSQVNSLITPAMLKFGAVVCDVSRPPDVSYEVKDARPDVLVIDGGVMAVPGAPDLGWDFGFERGQAYACMSETMMLALEHHYQHFGLGIDINVVTVSYTKKLAEKHGFKLAGFRSFDRPLSGESWEKVIKARSRPNEPSVVSL
;
A
#
# COMPACT_ATOMS: atom_id res chain seq x y z
N MET A 1 -2.48 -12.03 -25.31
CA MET A 1 -1.47 -11.97 -24.23
C MET A 1 -0.11 -11.84 -24.88
N HIS A 2 0.72 -10.90 -24.42
CA HIS A 2 2.05 -10.67 -25.02
C HIS A 2 3.03 -11.79 -24.61
N PRO A 3 3.98 -12.25 -25.45
CA PRO A 3 4.90 -13.34 -25.09
C PRO A 3 5.71 -13.08 -23.82
N TYR A 4 6.03 -11.82 -23.53
CA TYR A 4 6.70 -11.42 -22.29
C TYR A 4 5.88 -11.75 -21.04
N GLU A 5 4.57 -11.50 -21.09
CA GLU A 5 3.64 -11.81 -20.02
C GLU A 5 3.52 -13.32 -19.82
N GLN A 6 3.45 -14.07 -20.92
CA GLN A 6 3.23 -15.52 -20.85
C GLN A 6 4.50 -16.30 -20.46
N TYR A 7 5.67 -15.90 -20.94
CA TYR A 7 6.87 -16.74 -20.89
C TYR A 7 8.09 -16.11 -20.20
N VAL A 8 8.06 -14.81 -19.85
CA VAL A 8 9.23 -14.12 -19.27
C VAL A 8 8.96 -13.66 -17.83
N ASN A 9 7.99 -12.77 -17.62
CA ASN A 9 7.67 -12.24 -16.30
C ASN A 9 6.20 -11.76 -16.21
N PRO A 10 5.24 -12.65 -15.90
CA PRO A 10 3.82 -12.30 -15.79
C PRO A 10 3.57 -11.24 -14.70
N ILE A 11 4.30 -11.29 -13.59
CA ILE A 11 4.11 -10.37 -12.47
C ILE A 11 4.53 -8.95 -12.86
N LEU A 12 5.69 -8.79 -13.49
CA LEU A 12 6.14 -7.49 -13.98
C LEU A 12 5.27 -7.00 -15.15
N ALA A 13 4.85 -7.88 -16.05
CA ALA A 13 3.94 -7.52 -17.13
C ALA A 13 2.62 -6.95 -16.58
N LYS A 14 2.02 -7.59 -15.57
CA LYS A 14 0.82 -7.08 -14.89
C LYS A 14 1.04 -5.67 -14.32
N ARG A 15 2.18 -5.44 -13.63
CA ARG A 15 2.51 -4.11 -13.07
C ARG A 15 2.71 -3.05 -14.15
N LEU A 16 3.43 -3.38 -15.22
CA LEU A 16 3.62 -2.47 -16.35
C LEU A 16 2.28 -2.12 -17.00
N HIS A 17 1.39 -3.11 -17.15
CA HIS A 17 0.05 -2.88 -17.66
C HIS A 17 -0.78 -1.97 -16.75
N GLN A 18 -0.78 -2.21 -15.43
CA GLN A 18 -1.48 -1.39 -14.44
C GLN A 18 -1.04 0.08 -14.50
N LEU A 19 0.24 0.32 -14.75
CA LEU A 19 0.84 1.65 -14.88
C LEU A 19 0.81 2.21 -16.31
N ASN A 20 0.22 1.54 -17.30
CA ASN A 20 0.31 1.92 -18.72
C ASN A 20 1.78 2.15 -19.19
N MET A 21 2.70 1.34 -18.71
CA MET A 21 4.14 1.34 -19.05
C MET A 21 4.53 0.14 -19.93
N ASP A 22 3.57 -0.68 -20.33
CA ASP A 22 3.70 -1.87 -21.18
C ASP A 22 3.89 -1.55 -22.68
N LYS A 23 4.50 -0.41 -23.00
CA LYS A 23 4.71 0.05 -24.39
C LYS A 23 5.66 -0.88 -25.15
N VAL A 24 5.30 -1.16 -26.40
CA VAL A 24 6.15 -1.88 -27.35
C VAL A 24 6.86 -0.88 -28.27
N PHE A 25 8.17 -0.75 -28.10
CA PHE A 25 9.00 0.11 -28.95
C PHE A 25 9.46 -0.66 -30.20
N ARG A 26 9.23 -0.08 -31.38
CA ARG A 26 9.58 -0.66 -32.69
C ARG A 26 10.91 -0.15 -33.22
N GLN A 27 11.26 1.08 -32.89
CA GLN A 27 12.46 1.76 -33.36
C GLN A 27 13.07 2.59 -32.25
N GLY A 28 14.38 2.80 -32.32
CA GLY A 28 15.08 3.76 -31.49
C GLY A 28 16.23 4.36 -32.28
N THR A 29 16.42 5.68 -32.17
CA THR A 29 17.51 6.38 -32.85
C THR A 29 18.01 7.49 -31.93
N GLY A 30 19.31 7.52 -31.67
CA GLY A 30 19.89 8.50 -30.74
C GLY A 30 19.23 8.41 -29.37
N CYS A 31 18.70 9.52 -28.85
CA CYS A 31 18.08 9.55 -27.52
C CYS A 31 16.59 9.21 -27.50
N GLU A 32 16.01 8.78 -28.62
CA GLU A 32 14.56 8.62 -28.75
C GLU A 32 14.15 7.19 -29.12
N LEU A 33 12.95 6.83 -28.67
CA LEU A 33 12.24 5.60 -29.02
C LEU A 33 10.93 5.94 -29.71
N THR A 34 10.51 5.10 -30.66
CA THR A 34 9.21 5.18 -31.32
C THR A 34 8.41 3.92 -31.01
N ASP A 35 7.20 4.08 -30.49
CA ASP A 35 6.30 2.96 -30.20
C ASP A 35 5.55 2.48 -31.45
N GLU A 36 4.74 1.43 -31.30
CA GLU A 36 3.95 0.86 -32.39
C GLU A 36 2.84 1.77 -32.94
N THR A 37 2.49 2.84 -32.23
CA THR A 37 1.54 3.87 -32.70
C THR A 37 2.23 5.00 -33.46
N GLY A 38 3.56 5.02 -33.48
CA GLY A 38 4.36 6.08 -34.09
C GLY A 38 4.71 7.22 -33.12
N GLU A 39 4.34 7.11 -31.85
CA GLU A 39 4.63 8.13 -30.84
C GLU A 39 6.10 8.07 -30.43
N ARG A 40 6.73 9.24 -30.27
CA ARG A 40 8.15 9.37 -29.94
C ARG A 40 8.36 9.72 -28.47
N TYR A 41 9.35 9.10 -27.86
CA TYR A 41 9.66 9.25 -26.44
C TYR A 41 11.15 9.55 -26.27
N LEU A 42 11.46 10.55 -25.47
CA LEU A 42 12.83 10.89 -25.10
C LEU A 42 13.30 10.00 -23.94
N ASP A 43 14.42 9.30 -24.11
CA ASP A 43 14.92 8.35 -23.12
C ASP A 43 15.90 8.97 -22.13
N PHE A 44 15.46 9.08 -20.88
CA PHE A 44 16.25 9.51 -19.73
C PHE A 44 16.61 8.34 -18.80
N ILE A 45 16.47 7.10 -19.27
CA ILE A 45 16.95 5.90 -18.56
C ILE A 45 18.26 5.39 -19.18
N ALA A 46 18.37 5.42 -20.52
CA ALA A 46 19.50 4.86 -21.28
C ALA A 46 19.87 3.43 -20.85
N SER A 47 18.84 2.62 -20.57
CA SER A 47 18.97 1.27 -19.99
C SER A 47 19.90 1.25 -18.75
N TYR A 48 19.59 2.11 -17.77
CA TYR A 48 20.34 2.24 -16.52
C TYR A 48 21.81 2.60 -16.74
N GLY A 49 22.07 3.44 -17.75
CA GLY A 49 23.41 3.88 -18.15
C GLY A 49 24.15 3.00 -19.17
N ALA A 50 23.56 1.89 -19.62
CA ALA A 50 24.20 0.98 -20.60
C ALA A 50 24.18 1.47 -22.06
N LEU A 51 23.40 2.51 -22.38
CA LEU A 51 23.31 3.13 -23.71
C LEU A 51 24.03 4.50 -23.75
N PRO A 52 25.38 4.55 -23.77
CA PRO A 52 26.11 5.82 -23.69
C PRO A 52 25.87 6.72 -24.91
N PHE A 53 25.64 6.14 -26.09
CA PHE A 53 25.41 6.87 -27.33
C PHE A 53 23.98 6.69 -27.87
N GLY A 54 23.06 6.26 -27.01
CA GLY A 54 21.67 6.05 -27.38
C GLY A 54 21.48 4.83 -28.29
N TYR A 55 20.36 4.81 -29.00
CA TYR A 55 19.94 3.70 -29.84
C TYR A 55 20.57 3.78 -31.23
N ASN A 56 21.04 2.64 -31.73
CA ASN A 56 21.50 2.44 -33.11
C ASN A 56 22.58 3.43 -33.57
N HIS A 57 23.56 3.72 -32.71
CA HIS A 57 24.67 4.61 -33.07
C HIS A 57 25.45 4.04 -34.27
N PRO A 58 25.60 4.79 -35.39
CA PRO A 58 26.18 4.28 -36.62
C PRO A 58 27.58 3.68 -36.45
N ASP A 59 28.44 4.34 -35.68
CA ASP A 59 29.83 3.90 -35.50
C ASP A 59 29.94 2.59 -34.70
N ILE A 60 28.99 2.31 -33.80
CA ILE A 60 28.97 1.05 -33.05
C ILE A 60 28.56 -0.10 -33.99
N TRP A 61 27.53 0.12 -34.81
CA TRP A 61 27.12 -0.85 -35.83
C TRP A 61 28.21 -1.06 -36.89
N ALA A 62 28.95 -0.01 -37.26
CA ALA A 62 30.09 -0.13 -38.15
C ALA A 62 31.17 -1.08 -37.57
N ALA A 63 31.49 -0.97 -36.28
CA ALA A 63 32.43 -1.88 -35.62
C ALA A 63 31.94 -3.34 -35.62
N ILE A 64 30.65 -3.57 -35.42
CA ILE A 64 30.04 -4.91 -35.49
C ILE A 64 30.14 -5.48 -36.92
N ASN A 65 29.78 -4.67 -37.91
CA ASN A 65 29.82 -5.07 -39.32
C ASN A 65 31.25 -5.33 -39.81
N GLU A 66 32.25 -4.60 -39.31
CA GLU A 66 33.66 -4.87 -39.59
C GLU A 66 34.12 -6.24 -39.06
N VAL A 67 33.67 -6.64 -37.86
CA VAL A 67 33.97 -8.00 -37.34
C VAL A 67 33.37 -9.06 -38.25
N GLN A 68 32.12 -8.88 -38.69
CA GLN A 68 31.49 -9.80 -39.64
C GLN A 68 32.24 -9.85 -40.98
N ALA A 69 32.59 -8.69 -41.53
CA ALA A 69 33.21 -8.58 -42.85
C ALA A 69 34.66 -9.10 -42.87
N SER A 70 35.42 -8.87 -41.79
CA SER A 70 36.80 -9.36 -41.65
C SER A 70 36.87 -10.87 -41.36
N MET A 71 35.76 -11.48 -40.95
CA MET A 71 35.69 -12.85 -40.44
C MET A 71 36.67 -13.11 -39.27
N GLU A 72 37.02 -12.07 -38.50
CA GLU A 72 37.84 -12.23 -37.30
C GLU A 72 37.11 -13.19 -36.33
N PRO A 73 37.73 -14.30 -35.92
CA PRO A 73 37.03 -15.30 -35.12
C PRO A 73 36.75 -14.75 -33.72
N SER A 74 35.52 -14.96 -33.23
CA SER A 74 35.08 -14.34 -31.97
C SER A 74 35.59 -15.05 -30.72
N MET A 75 35.66 -16.38 -30.74
CA MET A 75 35.98 -17.21 -29.58
C MET A 75 37.01 -18.27 -29.96
N VAL A 76 38.24 -18.13 -29.48
CA VAL A 76 39.39 -18.97 -29.91
C VAL A 76 40.25 -19.47 -28.75
N GLN A 77 39.74 -19.45 -27.51
CA GLN A 77 40.45 -19.99 -26.35
C GLN A 77 40.80 -21.48 -26.59
N PRO A 78 42.01 -21.97 -26.20
CA PRO A 78 43.08 -21.29 -25.48
C PRO A 78 44.17 -20.68 -26.39
N SER A 79 43.80 -19.76 -27.29
CA SER A 79 44.74 -18.96 -28.10
C SER A 79 44.83 -17.52 -27.62
N TYR A 80 45.80 -16.74 -28.12
CA TYR A 80 45.85 -15.30 -27.86
C TYR A 80 44.59 -14.61 -28.39
N LEU A 81 43.95 -13.83 -27.51
CA LEU A 81 42.76 -13.02 -27.82
C LEU A 81 43.22 -11.61 -28.22
N ALA A 82 43.54 -11.41 -29.50
CA ALA A 82 44.12 -10.16 -30.01
C ALA A 82 43.26 -8.93 -29.68
N ALA A 83 41.97 -8.94 -30.03
CA ALA A 83 41.05 -7.84 -29.76
C ALA A 83 40.89 -7.54 -28.25
N ALA A 84 40.96 -8.56 -27.39
CA ALA A 84 40.94 -8.36 -25.94
C ALA A 84 42.23 -7.66 -25.46
N GLY A 85 43.39 -8.04 -26.01
CA GLY A 85 44.66 -7.36 -25.73
C GLY A 85 44.65 -5.89 -26.16
N GLU A 86 44.11 -5.60 -27.34
CA GLU A 86 43.94 -4.23 -27.84
C GLU A 86 43.00 -3.40 -26.96
N LEU A 87 41.83 -3.95 -26.57
CA LEU A 87 40.91 -3.26 -25.66
C LEU A 87 41.54 -3.05 -24.29
N ALA A 88 42.26 -4.04 -23.75
CA ALA A 88 42.94 -3.93 -22.47
C ALA A 88 43.99 -2.81 -22.50
N GLN A 89 44.75 -2.69 -23.60
CA GLN A 89 45.72 -1.61 -23.78
C GLN A 89 45.07 -0.23 -23.72
N GLU A 90 43.96 -0.03 -24.45
CA GLU A 90 43.29 1.27 -24.46
C GLU A 90 42.57 1.56 -23.13
N LEU A 91 42.01 0.55 -22.46
CA LEU A 91 41.45 0.68 -21.11
C LEU A 91 42.51 1.13 -20.10
N VAL A 92 43.67 0.47 -20.07
CA VAL A 92 44.79 0.82 -19.19
C VAL A 92 45.28 2.24 -19.45
N LYS A 93 45.36 2.64 -20.72
CA LYS A 93 45.80 3.97 -21.13
C LYS A 93 44.89 5.10 -20.66
N VAL A 94 43.57 4.86 -20.57
CA VAL A 94 42.60 5.85 -20.10
C VAL A 94 42.29 5.74 -18.60
N ALA A 95 42.73 4.67 -17.94
CA ALA A 95 42.56 4.47 -16.51
C ALA A 95 43.50 5.37 -15.68
N PRO A 96 43.24 5.55 -14.37
CA PRO A 96 44.17 6.19 -13.46
C PRO A 96 45.57 5.55 -13.52
N ALA A 97 46.61 6.39 -13.41
CA ALA A 97 48.00 5.93 -13.52
C ALA A 97 48.32 4.88 -12.45
N GLY A 98 48.85 3.72 -12.87
CA GLY A 98 49.20 2.59 -12.00
C GLY A 98 48.38 1.33 -12.26
N ILE A 99 47.21 1.46 -12.90
CA ILE A 99 46.46 0.30 -13.44
C ILE A 99 47.27 -0.34 -14.57
N LYS A 100 47.35 -1.68 -14.60
CA LYS A 100 48.19 -2.42 -15.57
C LYS A 100 47.50 -3.59 -16.25
N TYR A 101 46.67 -4.35 -15.53
CA TYR A 101 46.06 -5.58 -16.07
C TYR A 101 44.54 -5.49 -16.11
N VAL A 102 43.96 -6.20 -17.08
CA VAL A 102 42.50 -6.27 -17.30
C VAL A 102 42.07 -7.72 -17.37
N THR A 103 41.06 -8.08 -16.57
CA THR A 103 40.34 -9.35 -16.66
C THR A 103 38.95 -9.08 -17.21
N PHE A 104 38.63 -9.62 -18.39
CA PHE A 104 37.31 -9.45 -18.99
C PHE A 104 36.26 -10.39 -18.39
N ALA A 105 35.02 -9.93 -18.46
CA ALA A 105 33.81 -10.59 -18.00
C ALA A 105 32.65 -10.24 -18.95
N ASN A 106 31.44 -10.75 -18.68
CA ASN A 106 30.26 -10.49 -19.52
C ASN A 106 29.29 -9.48 -18.89
N SER A 107 29.49 -9.13 -17.62
CA SER A 107 28.64 -8.18 -16.90
C SER A 107 29.39 -7.48 -15.77
N GLY A 108 28.77 -6.45 -15.18
CA GLY A 108 29.31 -5.79 -13.99
C GLY A 108 29.37 -6.71 -12.76
N ALA A 109 28.36 -7.56 -12.57
CA ALA A 109 28.35 -8.52 -11.46
C ALA A 109 29.51 -9.52 -11.58
N GLU A 110 29.78 -10.02 -12.78
CA GLU A 110 30.93 -10.89 -13.02
C GLU A 110 32.27 -10.17 -12.86
N ALA A 111 32.36 -8.89 -13.26
CA ALA A 111 33.56 -8.08 -13.04
C ALA A 111 33.83 -7.89 -11.53
N ASN A 112 32.79 -7.64 -10.73
CA ASN A 112 32.90 -7.58 -9.27
C ASN A 112 33.27 -8.93 -8.64
N GLU A 113 32.74 -10.04 -9.13
CA GLU A 113 33.16 -11.36 -8.65
C GLU A 113 34.61 -11.70 -9.02
N ALA A 114 35.09 -11.26 -10.18
CA ALA A 114 36.51 -11.32 -10.52
C ALA A 114 37.36 -10.51 -9.52
N ALA A 115 36.92 -9.30 -9.16
CA ALA A 115 37.58 -8.45 -8.16
C ALA A 115 37.62 -9.11 -6.77
N PHE A 116 36.52 -9.70 -6.29
CA PHE A 116 36.49 -10.40 -5.00
C PHE A 116 37.46 -11.58 -4.97
N LYS A 117 37.47 -12.40 -6.03
CA LYS A 117 38.38 -13.54 -6.16
C LYS A 117 39.84 -13.07 -6.17
N MET A 118 40.14 -12.02 -6.93
CA MET A 118 41.49 -11.45 -7.02
C MET A 118 41.96 -10.94 -5.66
N ALA A 119 41.12 -10.16 -4.95
CA ALA A 119 41.44 -9.65 -3.62
C ALA A 119 41.68 -10.77 -2.60
N ARG A 120 40.83 -11.80 -2.58
CA ARG A 120 40.98 -12.96 -1.69
C ARG A 120 42.25 -13.77 -1.99
N VAL A 121 42.59 -13.96 -3.26
CA VAL A 121 43.80 -14.68 -3.65
C VAL A 121 45.06 -13.88 -3.31
N TYR A 122 45.06 -12.57 -3.52
CA TYR A 122 46.20 -11.71 -3.20
C TYR A 122 46.44 -11.61 -1.69
N THR A 123 45.41 -11.24 -0.92
CA THR A 123 45.54 -11.03 0.54
C THR A 123 45.54 -12.33 1.34
N LYS A 124 45.03 -13.44 0.79
CA LYS A 124 44.69 -14.69 1.50
C LYS A 124 43.64 -14.51 2.61
N ARG A 125 42.89 -13.40 2.58
CA ARG A 125 41.83 -13.07 3.54
C ARG A 125 40.46 -13.34 2.93
N LEU A 126 39.43 -13.57 3.75
CA LEU A 126 38.09 -13.98 3.28
C LEU A 126 37.15 -12.79 3.08
N GLY A 127 37.17 -11.83 4.02
CA GLY A 127 36.15 -10.81 4.17
C GLY A 127 36.14 -9.79 3.05
N ILE A 128 34.97 -9.46 2.54
CA ILE A 128 34.71 -8.30 1.68
C ILE A 128 33.82 -7.35 2.48
N LEU A 129 34.30 -6.14 2.71
CA LEU A 129 33.53 -5.08 3.35
C LEU A 129 32.81 -4.27 2.26
N THR A 130 31.53 -3.99 2.44
CA THR A 130 30.70 -3.19 1.52
C THR A 130 29.87 -2.18 2.32
N THR A 131 29.06 -1.37 1.65
CA THR A 131 28.23 -0.33 2.27
C THR A 131 26.74 -0.64 2.22
N GLU A 132 25.97 -0.17 3.19
CA GLU A 132 24.51 -0.13 3.14
C GLU A 132 24.02 0.58 1.86
N ASN A 133 22.87 0.17 1.33
CA ASN A 133 22.27 0.67 0.08
C ASN A 133 23.09 0.51 -1.22
N SER A 134 24.26 -0.13 -1.18
CA SER A 134 25.05 -0.39 -2.40
C SER A 134 24.37 -1.34 -3.37
N PHE A 135 24.82 -1.34 -4.63
CA PHE A 135 24.42 -2.29 -5.64
C PHE A 135 25.61 -2.74 -6.49
N HIS A 136 26.06 -3.97 -6.25
CA HIS A 136 27.23 -4.55 -6.93
C HIS A 136 26.85 -5.70 -7.89
N GLY A 137 25.56 -6.02 -8.00
CA GLY A 137 25.04 -7.06 -8.88
C GLY A 137 24.13 -8.06 -8.16
N LYS A 138 23.67 -9.06 -8.92
CA LYS A 138 22.67 -10.06 -8.46
C LYS A 138 23.11 -11.53 -8.63
N THR A 139 24.33 -11.80 -9.08
CA THR A 139 24.95 -13.13 -8.91
C THR A 139 25.27 -13.36 -7.43
N LEU A 140 25.30 -14.59 -6.92
CA LEU A 140 25.31 -14.84 -5.48
C LEU A 140 26.45 -14.12 -4.71
N GLY A 141 27.65 -14.04 -5.29
CA GLY A 141 28.76 -13.28 -4.70
C GLY A 141 28.51 -11.78 -4.70
N ALA A 142 28.16 -11.22 -5.86
CA ALA A 142 27.82 -9.80 -6.01
C ALA A 142 26.60 -9.37 -5.19
N LEU A 143 25.58 -10.22 -5.08
CA LEU A 143 24.38 -10.01 -4.29
C LEU A 143 24.71 -9.95 -2.79
N SER A 144 25.70 -10.71 -2.35
CA SER A 144 26.20 -10.65 -0.97
C SER A 144 26.92 -9.34 -0.66
N ALA A 145 27.48 -8.67 -1.68
CA ALA A 145 28.02 -7.32 -1.57
C ALA A 145 26.95 -6.22 -1.72
N THR A 146 25.83 -6.48 -2.40
CA THR A 146 24.72 -5.53 -2.58
C THR A 146 24.02 -5.25 -1.25
N GLY A 147 24.05 -4.01 -0.79
CA GLY A 147 23.67 -3.58 0.56
C GLY A 147 22.18 -3.47 0.89
N LYS A 148 21.28 -4.20 0.20
CA LYS A 148 19.82 -4.12 0.40
C LYS A 148 19.19 -5.49 0.71
N ASP A 149 18.63 -5.62 1.91
CA ASP A 149 18.09 -6.90 2.44
C ASP A 149 16.96 -7.48 1.59
N SER A 150 16.11 -6.62 1.01
CA SER A 150 14.99 -7.06 0.17
C SER A 150 15.44 -7.81 -1.09
N TYR A 151 16.66 -7.54 -1.60
CA TYR A 151 17.24 -8.30 -2.70
C TYR A 151 17.93 -9.59 -2.27
N GLN A 152 18.35 -9.68 -1.00
CA GLN A 152 19.06 -10.85 -0.48
C GLN A 152 18.12 -11.93 0.07
N ARG A 153 17.00 -11.51 0.66
CA ARG A 153 16.02 -12.39 1.32
C ARG A 153 15.54 -13.47 0.36
N GLY A 154 15.62 -14.73 0.79
CA GLY A 154 15.17 -15.90 0.02
C GLY A 154 16.22 -16.48 -0.93
N PHE A 155 17.37 -15.81 -1.14
CA PHE A 155 18.41 -16.27 -2.07
C PHE A 155 19.67 -16.84 -1.40
N GLY A 156 19.67 -16.99 -0.06
CA GLY A 156 20.84 -17.45 0.68
C GLY A 156 21.99 -16.43 0.70
N ALA A 157 21.65 -15.13 0.53
CA ALA A 157 22.58 -14.03 0.65
C ALA A 157 22.35 -13.26 1.97
N PRO A 158 23.39 -12.62 2.54
CA PRO A 158 24.78 -12.72 2.10
C PRO A 158 25.36 -14.11 2.42
N VAL A 159 26.24 -14.61 1.54
CA VAL A 159 27.08 -15.78 1.87
C VAL A 159 28.17 -15.39 2.87
N ALA A 160 28.83 -16.38 3.48
CA ALA A 160 29.93 -16.13 4.41
C ALA A 160 31.04 -15.26 3.77
N GLY A 161 31.59 -14.33 4.54
CA GLY A 161 32.68 -13.46 4.10
C GLY A 161 32.25 -12.09 3.58
N PHE A 162 31.03 -11.62 3.87
CA PHE A 162 30.57 -10.28 3.53
C PHE A 162 30.04 -9.55 4.78
N ASP A 163 30.53 -8.34 5.04
CA ASP A 163 30.07 -7.47 6.11
C ASP A 163 29.71 -6.08 5.54
N ARG A 164 28.88 -5.32 6.26
CA ARG A 164 28.39 -3.98 5.84
C ARG A 164 28.71 -2.89 6.86
N ILE A 165 28.96 -1.69 6.35
CA ILE A 165 29.01 -0.42 7.11
C ILE A 165 28.05 0.61 6.50
N PRO A 166 27.67 1.67 7.20
CA PRO A 166 27.00 2.81 6.58
C PRO A 166 27.83 3.40 5.44
N TYR A 167 27.18 3.83 4.35
CA TYR A 167 27.86 4.50 3.23
C TYR A 167 28.38 5.88 3.66
N ALA A 168 29.50 6.32 3.07
CA ALA A 168 30.11 7.61 3.36
C ALA A 168 30.56 7.82 4.82
N ASP A 169 30.77 6.75 5.60
CA ASP A 169 31.23 6.81 6.99
C ASP A 169 32.63 6.19 7.17
N LEU A 170 33.65 7.05 7.09
CA LEU A 170 35.07 6.67 7.22
C LEU A 170 35.41 6.17 8.63
N ASN A 171 34.72 6.66 9.66
CA ASN A 171 34.94 6.18 11.03
C ASN A 171 34.49 4.73 11.16
N ARG A 172 33.32 4.40 10.59
CA ARG A 172 32.82 3.02 10.58
C ARG A 172 33.66 2.08 9.72
N LEU A 173 34.21 2.58 8.61
CA LEU A 173 35.22 1.85 7.86
C LEU A 173 36.42 1.49 8.74
N GLU A 174 37.05 2.48 9.36
CA GLU A 174 38.24 2.24 10.17
C GLU A 174 37.95 1.36 11.40
N GLU A 175 36.82 1.57 12.08
CA GLU A 175 36.38 0.73 13.21
C GLU A 175 36.18 -0.74 12.81
N ALA A 176 35.55 -0.99 11.64
CA ALA A 176 35.35 -2.35 11.14
C ALA A 176 36.69 -3.06 10.89
N LEU A 177 37.63 -2.37 10.22
CA LEU A 177 38.96 -2.91 9.93
C LEU A 177 39.77 -3.17 11.22
N LYS A 178 39.72 -2.24 12.20
CA LYS A 178 40.35 -2.42 13.52
C LYS A 178 39.78 -3.62 14.29
N LYS A 179 38.46 -3.84 14.22
CA LYS A 179 37.76 -4.88 14.99
C LYS A 179 38.08 -6.30 14.51
N LYS A 180 38.37 -6.48 13.21
CA LYS A 180 38.75 -7.78 12.62
C LYS A 180 40.07 -7.65 11.86
N PRO A 181 41.21 -7.53 12.57
CA PRO A 181 42.51 -7.49 11.92
C PRO A 181 42.73 -8.76 11.08
N ASP A 182 43.36 -8.61 9.93
CA ASP A 182 43.68 -9.70 8.99
C ASP A 182 42.49 -10.50 8.43
N TYR A 183 41.25 -10.01 8.57
CA TYR A 183 40.07 -10.69 8.04
C TYR A 183 39.61 -10.17 6.68
N TYR A 184 39.66 -8.86 6.46
CA TYR A 184 39.17 -8.24 5.24
C TYR A 184 40.23 -8.24 4.13
N ALA A 185 39.86 -8.80 2.98
CA ALA A 185 40.62 -8.76 1.74
C ALA A 185 40.45 -7.42 1.02
N ALA A 186 39.22 -6.90 0.98
CA ALA A 186 38.91 -5.66 0.30
C ALA A 186 37.73 -4.91 0.92
N PHE A 187 37.71 -3.61 0.67
CA PHE A 187 36.53 -2.74 0.76
C PHE A 187 36.06 -2.42 -0.66
N ILE A 188 34.80 -2.74 -0.97
CA ILE A 188 34.17 -2.39 -2.25
C ILE A 188 33.21 -1.22 -2.07
N VAL A 189 33.28 -0.24 -2.99
CA VAL A 189 32.45 0.97 -2.92
C VAL A 189 32.16 1.57 -4.30
N GLU A 190 30.95 2.10 -4.48
CA GLU A 190 30.59 2.92 -5.65
C GLU A 190 31.04 4.39 -5.41
N PRO A 191 31.62 5.09 -6.41
CA PRO A 191 31.92 6.52 -6.30
C PRO A 191 30.69 7.39 -6.02
N ILE A 192 29.56 6.97 -6.55
CA ILE A 192 28.22 7.52 -6.32
C ILE A 192 27.30 6.31 -6.27
N GLN A 193 26.57 6.08 -5.17
CA GLN A 193 25.62 4.97 -5.13
C GLN A 193 24.47 5.24 -6.09
N GLY A 194 24.41 4.49 -7.19
CA GLY A 194 23.42 4.73 -8.25
C GLY A 194 22.04 4.25 -7.83
N GLU A 195 21.94 2.95 -7.60
CA GLU A 195 20.68 2.31 -7.20
C GLU A 195 20.23 2.71 -5.79
N GLY A 196 21.16 3.13 -4.93
CA GLY A 196 20.91 3.74 -3.61
C GLY A 196 20.19 5.09 -3.64
N GLY A 197 19.86 5.60 -4.84
CA GLY A 197 19.18 6.89 -5.00
C GLY A 197 20.11 8.00 -5.46
N ILE A 198 21.17 7.72 -6.23
CA ILE A 198 22.14 8.72 -6.72
C ILE A 198 22.82 9.48 -5.55
N ILE A 199 23.32 8.75 -4.55
CA ILE A 199 23.94 9.34 -3.36
C ILE A 199 25.39 9.71 -3.65
N VAL A 200 25.68 11.02 -3.66
CA VAL A 200 27.03 11.56 -3.85
C VAL A 200 27.71 11.64 -2.47
N PRO A 201 28.88 11.00 -2.26
CA PRO A 201 29.57 11.07 -0.98
C PRO A 201 30.20 12.46 -0.77
N PRO A 202 30.58 12.82 0.48
CA PRO A 202 31.39 13.99 0.76
C PRO A 202 32.70 14.00 -0.04
N GLU A 203 33.20 15.19 -0.35
CA GLU A 203 34.47 15.35 -1.07
C GLU A 203 35.64 14.74 -0.26
N GLY A 204 36.48 13.95 -0.93
CA GLY A 204 37.64 13.30 -0.32
C GLY A 204 37.36 11.92 0.26
N TYR A 205 36.11 11.46 0.24
CA TYR A 205 35.72 10.17 0.80
C TYR A 205 36.48 8.98 0.20
N LEU A 206 36.64 8.93 -1.13
CA LEU A 206 37.33 7.80 -1.77
C LEU A 206 38.84 7.85 -1.51
N ARG A 207 39.43 9.04 -1.50
CA ARG A 207 40.84 9.24 -1.14
C ARG A 207 41.12 8.76 0.28
N ASP A 208 40.32 9.20 1.24
CA ASP A 208 40.54 8.88 2.64
C ASP A 208 40.22 7.40 2.91
N ALA A 209 39.24 6.82 2.19
CA ALA A 209 38.97 5.38 2.23
C ALA A 209 40.15 4.54 1.70
N LEU A 210 40.80 4.98 0.61
CA LEU A 210 42.01 4.33 0.08
C LEU A 210 43.12 4.34 1.13
N GLU A 211 43.40 5.51 1.73
CA GLU A 211 44.42 5.65 2.77
C GLU A 211 44.13 4.75 3.98
N ILE A 212 42.87 4.70 4.45
CA ILE A 212 42.45 3.80 5.53
C ILE A 212 42.69 2.36 5.12
N CYS A 213 42.20 1.91 3.95
CA CYS A 213 42.33 0.53 3.51
C CYS A 213 43.80 0.09 3.45
N HIS A 214 44.67 0.92 2.86
CA HIS A 214 46.10 0.64 2.77
C HIS A 214 46.79 0.55 4.14
N ARG A 215 46.41 1.37 5.13
CA ARG A 215 46.94 1.25 6.51
C ARG A 215 46.68 -0.12 7.14
N TYR A 216 45.61 -0.83 6.77
CA TYR A 216 45.27 -2.16 7.29
C TYR A 216 45.58 -3.30 6.30
N GLY A 217 46.27 -3.01 5.19
CA GLY A 217 46.56 -3.99 4.13
C GLY A 217 45.29 -4.54 3.46
N VAL A 218 44.24 -3.73 3.39
CA VAL A 218 42.96 -4.04 2.72
C VAL A 218 42.99 -3.36 1.36
N LEU A 219 42.51 -4.03 0.31
CA LEU A 219 42.42 -3.45 -1.02
C LEU A 219 41.17 -2.58 -1.18
N LEU A 220 41.26 -1.48 -1.91
CA LEU A 220 40.12 -0.69 -2.35
C LEU A 220 39.65 -1.15 -3.74
N ILE A 221 38.42 -1.66 -3.82
CA ILE A 221 37.71 -1.94 -5.07
C ILE A 221 36.73 -0.80 -5.32
N VAL A 222 36.91 -0.08 -6.43
CA VAL A 222 35.96 0.95 -6.85
C VAL A 222 35.07 0.41 -7.97
N ASP A 223 33.78 0.27 -7.66
CA ASP A 223 32.77 -0.17 -8.62
C ASP A 223 32.30 1.01 -9.49
N GLU A 224 32.86 1.09 -10.70
CA GLU A 224 32.55 2.11 -11.70
C GLU A 224 31.67 1.55 -12.83
N VAL A 225 30.98 0.42 -12.58
CA VAL A 225 30.07 -0.19 -13.56
C VAL A 225 29.01 0.81 -14.04
N GLN A 226 28.55 1.72 -13.18
CA GLN A 226 27.57 2.76 -13.53
C GLN A 226 28.18 4.15 -13.69
N SER A 227 29.09 4.56 -12.80
CA SER A 227 29.63 5.93 -12.77
C SER A 227 30.74 6.21 -13.80
N GLY A 228 31.37 5.14 -14.30
CA GLY A 228 32.49 5.22 -15.22
C GLY A 228 32.09 5.49 -16.67
N LEU A 229 33.10 5.46 -17.53
CA LEU A 229 33.01 5.60 -18.98
C LEU A 229 32.23 6.84 -19.42
N GLY A 230 32.48 7.96 -18.76
CA GLY A 230 31.95 9.26 -19.14
C GLY A 230 30.68 9.71 -18.43
N ARG A 231 29.96 8.82 -17.75
CA ARG A 231 28.65 9.11 -17.12
C ARG A 231 28.66 10.34 -16.20
N THR A 232 29.71 10.47 -15.38
CA THR A 232 29.87 11.57 -14.42
C THR A 232 30.56 12.81 -15.00
N GLY A 233 30.87 12.82 -16.30
CA GLY A 233 31.62 13.89 -16.97
C GLY A 233 33.14 13.69 -16.95
N ARG A 234 33.61 12.52 -16.50
CA ARG A 234 35.01 12.06 -16.52
C ARG A 234 35.07 10.63 -17.04
N MET A 235 36.25 10.17 -17.46
CA MET A 235 36.40 8.78 -17.91
C MET A 235 36.11 7.83 -16.75
N PHE A 236 36.71 8.07 -15.58
CA PHE A 236 36.36 7.41 -14.32
C PHE A 236 35.96 8.45 -13.27
N ALA A 237 34.93 8.19 -12.47
CA ALA A 237 34.48 9.11 -11.43
C ALA A 237 35.54 9.28 -10.33
N CYS A 238 36.31 8.24 -10.01
CA CYS A 238 37.40 8.28 -9.02
C CYS A 238 38.52 9.28 -9.37
N GLU A 239 38.70 9.64 -10.65
CA GLU A 239 39.62 10.70 -11.07
C GLU A 239 39.30 12.05 -10.41
N ALA A 240 38.05 12.27 -9.99
CA ALA A 240 37.63 13.48 -9.30
C ALA A 240 38.42 13.74 -8.02
N GLU A 241 38.85 12.68 -7.35
CA GLU A 241 39.63 12.75 -6.12
C GLU A 241 41.12 12.44 -6.32
N GLY A 242 41.54 12.24 -7.58
CA GLY A 242 42.94 12.02 -7.94
C GLY A 242 43.53 10.72 -7.41
N ILE A 243 42.71 9.70 -7.20
CA ILE A 243 43.14 8.41 -6.64
C ILE A 243 43.35 7.35 -7.75
N THR A 244 44.22 6.39 -7.47
CA THR A 244 44.32 5.13 -8.21
C THR A 244 43.90 4.00 -7.26
N PRO A 245 42.68 3.45 -7.41
CA PRO A 245 42.25 2.28 -6.67
C PRO A 245 43.08 1.04 -7.00
N ASP A 246 43.09 0.06 -6.11
CA ASP A 246 43.76 -1.23 -6.35
C ASP A 246 43.06 -2.01 -7.46
N ILE A 247 41.72 -1.96 -7.49
CA ILE A 247 40.87 -2.58 -8.51
C ILE A 247 39.74 -1.61 -8.91
N ILE A 248 39.47 -1.52 -10.21
CA ILE A 248 38.33 -0.80 -10.79
C ILE A 248 37.49 -1.79 -11.61
N THR A 249 36.17 -1.78 -11.44
CA THR A 249 35.28 -2.56 -12.29
C THR A 249 34.44 -1.67 -13.21
N VAL A 250 34.29 -2.07 -14.47
CA VAL A 250 33.47 -1.37 -15.48
C VAL A 250 32.65 -2.36 -16.29
N ALA A 251 31.47 -1.96 -16.75
CA ALA A 251 30.63 -2.72 -17.68
C ALA A 251 29.68 -1.74 -18.39
N LYS A 252 28.38 -2.06 -18.48
CA LYS A 252 27.30 -1.20 -19.00
C LYS A 252 27.72 -0.45 -20.29
N ALA A 253 28.13 0.80 -20.18
CA ALA A 253 28.54 1.65 -21.30
C ALA A 253 29.65 1.05 -22.17
N LEU A 254 30.52 0.19 -21.61
CA LEU A 254 31.58 -0.50 -22.37
C LEU A 254 31.02 -1.33 -23.53
N GLY A 255 29.79 -1.83 -23.41
CA GLY A 255 29.11 -2.61 -24.45
C GLY A 255 28.47 -1.79 -25.57
N GLY A 256 28.59 -0.47 -25.53
CA GLY A 256 28.01 0.45 -26.51
C GLY A 256 26.48 0.38 -26.63
N GLY A 257 25.80 -0.27 -25.66
CA GLY A 257 24.37 -0.51 -25.69
C GLY A 257 23.90 -1.71 -26.53
N ILE A 258 24.82 -2.51 -27.07
CA ILE A 258 24.49 -3.63 -27.96
C ILE A 258 24.99 -4.97 -27.42
N VAL A 259 26.24 -5.05 -26.95
CA VAL A 259 26.88 -6.31 -26.57
C VAL A 259 27.22 -6.35 -25.07
N PRO A 260 27.00 -7.47 -24.37
CA PRO A 260 27.36 -7.60 -22.96
C PRO A 260 28.88 -7.72 -22.79
N ILE A 261 29.46 -6.89 -21.93
CA ILE A 261 30.88 -6.94 -21.55
C ILE A 261 31.08 -6.28 -20.19
N GLY A 262 31.99 -6.85 -19.40
CA GLY A 262 32.54 -6.27 -18.18
C GLY A 262 34.06 -6.38 -18.17
N ALA A 263 34.71 -5.58 -17.34
CA ALA A 263 36.15 -5.62 -17.14
C ALA A 263 36.49 -5.28 -15.70
N CYS A 264 37.42 -6.05 -15.14
CA CYS A 264 38.06 -5.83 -13.85
C CYS A 264 39.51 -5.40 -14.12
N LEU A 265 39.80 -4.12 -13.89
CA LEU A 265 41.11 -3.51 -14.07
C LEU A 265 41.82 -3.48 -12.72
N CYS A 266 43.11 -3.76 -12.68
CA CYS A 266 43.88 -3.79 -11.44
C CYS A 266 45.30 -3.30 -11.62
N THR A 267 45.93 -2.92 -10.50
CA THR A 267 47.36 -2.66 -10.43
C THR A 267 48.16 -3.95 -10.68
N GLU A 268 49.43 -3.80 -11.02
CA GLU A 268 50.34 -4.95 -11.22
C GLU A 268 50.45 -5.83 -9.97
N GLU A 269 50.50 -5.20 -8.80
CA GLU A 269 50.73 -5.86 -7.52
C GLU A 269 49.64 -6.88 -7.18
N VAL A 270 48.38 -6.57 -7.49
CA VAL A 270 47.22 -7.39 -7.11
C VAL A 270 47.02 -8.58 -8.06
N TYR A 271 47.57 -8.53 -9.27
CA TYR A 271 47.42 -9.59 -10.27
C TYR A 271 48.41 -10.74 -10.02
N SER A 272 47.90 -11.92 -9.67
CA SER A 272 48.73 -13.09 -9.33
C SER A 272 48.52 -14.27 -10.28
N GLU A 273 49.54 -15.11 -10.40
CA GLU A 273 49.49 -16.37 -11.16
C GLU A 273 48.37 -17.31 -10.65
N ASP A 274 48.18 -17.37 -9.34
CA ASP A 274 47.14 -18.21 -8.73
C ASP A 274 45.72 -17.76 -9.13
N PHE A 275 45.50 -16.46 -9.30
CA PHE A 275 44.24 -15.95 -9.83
C PHE A 275 44.11 -16.23 -11.33
N SER A 276 45.14 -15.92 -12.12
CA SER A 276 45.09 -15.99 -13.58
C SER A 276 44.87 -17.41 -14.11
N LEU A 277 45.39 -18.44 -13.42
CA LEU A 277 45.20 -19.84 -13.79
C LEU A 277 43.85 -20.44 -13.34
N LYS A 278 43.14 -19.79 -12.40
CA LYS A 278 41.89 -20.32 -11.79
C LYS A 278 40.63 -19.56 -12.19
N HIS A 279 40.74 -18.30 -12.62
CA HIS A 279 39.60 -17.52 -13.09
C HIS A 279 39.50 -17.58 -14.62
N SER A 280 38.37 -18.05 -15.14
CA SER A 280 38.07 -18.05 -16.56
C SER A 280 36.57 -17.88 -16.81
N SER A 281 36.21 -17.51 -18.04
CA SER A 281 34.84 -17.45 -18.51
C SER A 281 34.81 -17.71 -20.03
N THR A 282 33.84 -18.52 -20.47
CA THR A 282 33.75 -18.99 -21.86
C THR A 282 33.61 -17.84 -22.86
N PHE A 283 32.78 -16.84 -22.56
CA PHE A 283 32.48 -15.71 -23.46
C PHE A 283 33.32 -14.47 -23.20
N ALA A 284 34.05 -14.42 -22.09
CA ALA A 284 34.82 -13.26 -21.70
C ALA A 284 35.96 -12.97 -22.69
N GLY A 285 36.11 -11.70 -23.06
CA GLY A 285 37.15 -11.26 -23.99
C GLY A 285 36.90 -11.69 -25.45
N ASN A 286 35.65 -12.01 -25.82
CA ASN A 286 35.32 -12.31 -27.21
C ASN A 286 35.56 -11.09 -28.13
N THR A 287 35.95 -11.36 -29.38
CA THR A 287 36.35 -10.33 -30.35
C THR A 287 35.25 -9.29 -30.59
N LEU A 288 34.01 -9.75 -30.78
CA LEU A 288 32.88 -8.85 -31.08
C LEU A 288 32.70 -7.80 -29.97
N ALA A 289 32.65 -8.26 -28.71
CA ALA A 289 32.51 -7.37 -27.56
C ALA A 289 33.71 -6.44 -27.40
N CYS A 290 34.93 -6.94 -27.63
CA CYS A 290 36.14 -6.13 -27.49
C CYS A 290 36.26 -5.04 -28.57
N ARG A 291 35.90 -5.36 -29.83
CA ARG A 291 35.89 -4.40 -30.95
C ARG A 291 34.84 -3.30 -30.73
N VAL A 292 33.67 -3.65 -30.19
CA VAL A 292 32.69 -2.65 -29.76
C VAL A 292 33.23 -1.80 -28.61
N GLY A 293 33.83 -2.40 -27.57
CA GLY A 293 34.43 -1.66 -26.46
C GLY A 293 35.52 -0.70 -26.91
N LEU A 294 36.36 -1.10 -27.86
CA LEU A 294 37.36 -0.22 -28.48
C LEU A 294 36.69 0.97 -29.16
N LYS A 295 35.61 0.74 -29.90
CA LYS A 295 34.86 1.83 -30.53
C LYS A 295 34.25 2.78 -29.50
N VAL A 296 33.73 2.26 -28.39
CA VAL A 296 33.24 3.08 -27.27
C VAL A 296 34.35 3.99 -26.73
N LEU A 297 35.53 3.46 -26.44
CA LEU A 297 36.65 4.26 -25.94
C LEU A 297 37.12 5.30 -26.96
N GLN A 298 37.16 4.95 -28.25
CA GLN A 298 37.47 5.89 -29.33
C GLN A 298 36.49 7.07 -29.35
N LEU A 299 35.18 6.80 -29.26
CA LEU A 299 34.15 7.85 -29.24
C LEU A 299 34.23 8.73 -27.98
N LEU A 300 34.50 8.13 -26.81
CA LEU A 300 34.64 8.89 -25.55
C LEU A 300 35.89 9.79 -25.54
N THR A 301 36.98 9.34 -26.17
CA THR A 301 38.27 10.06 -26.18
C THR A 301 38.48 10.96 -27.40
N ALA A 302 37.63 10.84 -28.41
CA ALA A 302 37.62 11.68 -29.61
C ALA A 302 37.61 13.18 -29.26
N ASP A 303 38.18 13.99 -30.15
CA ASP A 303 38.26 15.46 -30.03
C ASP A 303 38.79 15.93 -28.66
N ARG A 304 39.78 15.21 -28.12
CA ARG A 304 40.37 15.47 -26.79
C ARG A 304 39.31 15.43 -25.68
N GLY A 305 38.47 14.38 -25.70
CA GLY A 305 37.42 14.14 -24.72
C GLY A 305 36.33 15.21 -24.72
N ARG A 306 35.98 15.77 -25.89
CA ARG A 306 34.95 16.81 -26.00
C ARG A 306 33.63 16.36 -25.38
N LEU A 307 33.22 15.13 -25.65
CA LEU A 307 31.97 14.56 -25.13
C LEU A 307 31.94 14.56 -23.59
N LEU A 308 33.03 14.20 -22.93
CA LEU A 308 33.12 14.20 -21.45
C LEU A 308 32.90 15.60 -20.87
N LYS A 309 33.47 16.63 -21.52
CA LYS A 309 33.28 18.04 -21.14
C LYS A 309 31.84 18.49 -21.36
N GLU A 310 31.20 18.04 -22.44
CA GLU A 310 29.78 18.29 -22.68
C GLU A 310 28.90 17.62 -21.62
N VAL A 311 29.17 16.37 -21.25
CA VAL A 311 28.46 15.67 -20.16
C VAL A 311 28.58 16.45 -18.85
N ALA A 312 29.78 16.92 -18.51
CA ALA A 312 29.98 17.75 -17.32
C ALA A 312 29.19 19.07 -17.39
N SER A 313 29.16 19.73 -18.55
CA SER A 313 28.44 20.99 -18.76
C SER A 313 26.91 20.81 -18.70
N LYS A 314 26.38 19.85 -19.46
CA LYS A 314 24.94 19.50 -19.50
C LYS A 314 24.47 19.02 -18.13
N GLY A 315 25.28 18.23 -17.42
CA GLY A 315 25.01 17.81 -16.05
C GLY A 315 24.85 18.99 -15.08
N LYS A 316 25.74 19.98 -15.15
CA LYS A 316 25.62 21.22 -14.35
C LYS A 316 24.36 22.01 -14.71
N TYR A 317 24.02 22.10 -15.99
CA TYR A 317 22.79 22.77 -16.45
C TYR A 317 21.53 22.06 -15.90
N LEU A 318 21.44 20.75 -16.07
CA LEU A 318 20.31 19.95 -15.60
C LEU A 318 20.17 20.04 -14.08
N LEU A 319 21.26 19.85 -13.33
CA LEU A 319 21.22 19.95 -11.86
C LEU A 319 20.78 21.36 -11.39
N LYS A 320 21.23 22.42 -12.08
CA LYS A 320 20.78 23.79 -11.80
C LYS A 320 19.27 23.93 -12.03
N ARG A 321 18.75 23.48 -13.18
CA ARG A 321 17.31 23.53 -13.50
C ARG A 321 16.49 22.71 -12.50
N LEU A 322 16.93 21.50 -12.16
CA LEU A 322 16.30 20.66 -11.14
C LEU A 322 16.27 21.35 -9.78
N THR A 323 17.34 22.06 -9.40
CA THR A 323 17.38 22.84 -8.16
C THR A 323 16.39 24.01 -8.17
N GLU A 324 16.22 24.69 -9.31
CA GLU A 324 15.22 25.76 -9.48
C GLU A 324 13.78 25.22 -9.41
N ILE A 325 13.53 24.03 -9.95
CA ILE A 325 12.24 23.33 -9.84
C ILE A 325 12.00 22.91 -8.39
N GLN A 326 12.98 22.27 -7.73
CA GLN A 326 12.90 21.84 -6.34
C GLN A 326 12.60 23.01 -5.39
N LYS A 327 13.21 24.18 -5.58
CA LYS A 327 12.91 25.38 -4.78
C LYS A 327 11.46 25.85 -4.93
N ARG A 328 10.89 25.76 -6.14
CA ARG A 328 9.51 26.17 -6.43
C ARG A 328 8.47 25.15 -5.96
N TYR A 329 8.81 23.87 -6.00
CA TYR A 329 7.91 22.76 -5.65
C TYR A 329 8.47 21.93 -4.49
N SER A 330 8.99 22.61 -3.46
CA SER A 330 9.63 21.98 -2.29
C SER A 330 8.67 21.16 -1.43
N SER A 331 7.35 21.32 -1.64
CA SER A 331 6.33 20.47 -1.02
C SER A 331 6.27 19.06 -1.61
N VAL A 332 6.77 18.83 -2.82
CA VAL A 332 6.68 17.52 -3.51
C VAL A 332 8.02 17.01 -4.04
N ILE A 333 9.06 17.85 -4.06
CA ILE A 333 10.44 17.45 -4.38
C ILE A 333 11.32 17.75 -3.16
N ALA A 334 11.81 16.70 -2.52
CA ALA A 334 12.63 16.82 -1.32
C ALA A 334 14.05 17.28 -1.66
N ALA A 335 14.70 16.62 -2.62
CA ALA A 335 16.09 16.87 -2.97
C ALA A 335 16.40 16.55 -4.43
N VAL A 336 17.48 17.15 -4.93
CA VAL A 336 18.06 16.85 -6.23
C VAL A 336 19.57 16.72 -6.08
N ARG A 337 20.18 15.75 -6.77
CA ARG A 337 21.60 15.40 -6.59
C ARG A 337 22.17 14.68 -7.79
N GLY A 338 23.49 14.56 -7.81
CA GLY A 338 24.23 13.79 -8.81
C GLY A 338 25.44 14.53 -9.39
N LYS A 339 26.12 13.88 -10.34
CA LYS A 339 27.27 14.42 -11.09
C LYS A 339 27.16 14.02 -12.56
N GLY A 340 27.56 14.92 -13.46
CA GLY A 340 27.43 14.69 -14.91
C GLY A 340 25.98 14.39 -15.30
N LEU A 341 25.77 13.35 -16.10
CA LEU A 341 24.44 12.87 -16.49
C LEU A 341 23.98 11.67 -15.65
N MET A 342 24.41 11.61 -14.38
CA MET A 342 23.91 10.68 -13.37
C MET A 342 23.23 11.50 -12.29
N LEU A 343 21.94 11.74 -12.45
CA LEU A 343 21.16 12.65 -11.62
C LEU A 343 19.96 11.95 -10.99
N GLY A 344 19.59 12.38 -9.79
CA GLY A 344 18.43 11.90 -9.05
C GLY A 344 17.53 13.04 -8.61
N LEU A 345 16.22 12.84 -8.73
CA LEU A 345 15.17 13.69 -8.20
C LEU A 345 14.41 12.89 -7.13
N GLU A 346 14.50 13.32 -5.88
CA GLU A 346 13.83 12.69 -4.74
C GLU A 346 12.48 13.35 -4.51
N LEU A 347 11.43 12.54 -4.52
CA LEU A 347 10.08 12.95 -4.20
C LEU A 347 9.96 13.19 -2.70
N GLY A 348 9.22 14.22 -2.33
CA GLY A 348 8.97 14.61 -0.94
C GLY A 348 7.49 14.54 -0.59
N VAL A 349 6.74 13.59 -1.14
CA VAL A 349 5.29 13.46 -0.93
C VAL A 349 5.02 12.47 0.20
N SER A 350 3.98 12.74 1.00
CA SER A 350 3.47 11.84 2.04
C SER A 350 2.01 12.19 2.34
N GLN A 351 1.36 11.39 3.18
CA GLN A 351 0.06 11.78 3.73
C GLN A 351 0.13 13.01 4.65
N ASP A 352 1.31 13.39 5.17
CA ASP A 352 1.46 14.58 6.01
C ASP A 352 1.36 15.89 5.21
N ASN A 353 1.76 15.91 3.92
CA ASN A 353 1.69 17.10 3.08
C ASN A 353 0.61 17.07 1.99
N LEU A 354 0.19 15.89 1.53
CA LEU A 354 -0.97 15.70 0.65
C LEU A 354 -2.02 14.79 1.34
N PRO A 355 -2.58 15.20 2.51
CA PRO A 355 -3.57 14.41 3.23
C PRO A 355 -4.86 14.27 2.43
N GLY A 356 -5.52 13.10 2.55
CA GLY A 356 -6.78 12.83 1.85
C GLY A 356 -6.62 12.81 0.33
N THR A 357 -5.49 12.30 -0.16
CA THR A 357 -5.24 12.09 -1.58
C THR A 357 -4.69 10.68 -1.81
N LEU A 358 -5.03 10.07 -2.94
CA LEU A 358 -4.40 8.81 -3.36
C LEU A 358 -2.88 8.97 -3.56
N LEU A 359 -2.42 10.16 -3.96
CA LEU A 359 -0.99 10.45 -4.15
C LEU A 359 -0.20 10.38 -2.85
N GLY A 360 -0.74 10.95 -1.76
CA GLY A 360 -0.15 10.87 -0.42
C GLY A 360 -0.07 9.42 0.07
N ILE A 361 -1.16 8.65 -0.14
CA ILE A 361 -1.21 7.21 0.19
C ILE A 361 -0.16 6.43 -0.63
N MET A 362 -0.07 6.66 -1.94
CA MET A 362 0.90 6.00 -2.80
C MET A 362 2.34 6.30 -2.37
N ALA A 363 2.62 7.52 -1.90
CA ALA A 363 3.95 7.90 -1.45
C ALA A 363 4.35 7.18 -0.16
N ASP A 364 3.48 7.16 0.85
CA ASP A 364 3.70 6.41 2.10
C ASP A 364 3.87 4.90 1.88
N GLN A 365 3.42 4.39 0.73
CA GLN A 365 3.51 2.99 0.31
C GLN A 365 4.62 2.73 -0.72
N GLU A 366 5.54 3.69 -0.98
CA GLU A 366 6.65 3.54 -1.93
C GLU A 366 6.21 3.26 -3.40
N PHE A 367 4.96 3.61 -3.75
CA PHE A 367 4.36 3.41 -5.09
C PHE A 367 4.19 4.69 -5.90
N LEU A 368 4.52 5.87 -5.36
CA LEU A 368 4.37 7.11 -6.12
C LEU A 368 5.39 7.23 -7.25
N SER A 369 6.64 6.77 -7.06
CA SER A 369 7.69 6.95 -8.06
C SER A 369 7.46 6.18 -9.38
N PRO A 370 6.94 4.93 -9.40
CA PRO A 370 6.50 4.31 -10.66
C PRO A 370 5.33 5.04 -11.33
N VAL A 371 4.42 5.63 -10.54
CA VAL A 371 3.29 6.41 -11.08
C VAL A 371 3.78 7.73 -11.69
N VAL A 372 4.75 8.40 -11.08
CA VAL A 372 5.43 9.58 -11.66
C VAL A 372 6.15 9.21 -12.96
N ALA A 373 6.84 8.07 -12.99
CA ALA A 373 7.46 7.56 -14.23
C ALA A 373 6.42 7.27 -15.32
N SER A 374 5.28 6.70 -14.94
CA SER A 374 4.14 6.48 -15.84
C SER A 374 3.56 7.78 -16.39
N TYR A 375 3.39 8.81 -15.54
CA TYR A 375 2.92 10.13 -15.94
C TYR A 375 3.88 10.76 -16.96
N LEU A 376 5.17 10.81 -16.62
CA LEU A 376 6.20 11.38 -17.50
C LEU A 376 6.24 10.63 -18.84
N LEU A 377 6.09 9.31 -18.84
CA LEU A 377 6.07 8.51 -20.07
C LEU A 377 4.82 8.80 -20.91
N ASN A 378 3.62 8.76 -20.31
CA ASN A 378 2.37 8.77 -21.06
C ASN A 378 1.89 10.18 -21.42
N VAL A 379 2.15 11.15 -20.55
CA VAL A 379 1.72 12.55 -20.71
C VAL A 379 2.84 13.37 -21.36
N GLU A 380 4.04 13.32 -20.78
CA GLU A 380 5.15 14.20 -21.18
C GLU A 380 6.09 13.59 -22.24
N LYS A 381 5.90 12.31 -22.57
CA LYS A 381 6.75 11.53 -23.50
C LYS A 381 8.22 11.47 -23.08
N ILE A 382 8.48 11.58 -21.77
CA ILE A 382 9.81 11.43 -21.19
C ILE A 382 9.88 10.10 -20.45
N ARG A 383 10.76 9.21 -20.90
CA ARG A 383 10.97 7.91 -20.28
C ARG A 383 11.98 8.04 -19.14
N VAL A 384 11.53 7.80 -17.91
CA VAL A 384 12.34 7.77 -16.68
C VAL A 384 12.03 6.51 -15.86
N ALA A 385 12.83 6.21 -14.84
CA ALA A 385 12.58 5.10 -13.93
C ALA A 385 12.90 5.47 -12.47
N PRO A 386 12.30 4.80 -11.50
CA PRO A 386 12.76 4.86 -10.12
C PRO A 386 14.15 4.19 -9.94
N THR A 387 14.81 4.47 -8.82
CA THR A 387 15.99 3.70 -8.41
C THR A 387 15.61 2.39 -7.70
N LEU A 388 16.45 1.37 -7.80
CA LEU A 388 16.12 0.03 -7.28
C LEU A 388 16.15 -0.07 -5.75
N ASN A 389 16.99 0.71 -5.05
CA ASN A 389 17.08 0.72 -3.59
C ASN A 389 16.45 1.96 -2.93
N GLY A 390 16.33 3.08 -3.66
CA GLY A 390 15.70 4.32 -3.21
C GLY A 390 14.31 4.51 -3.84
N ALA A 391 13.27 4.03 -3.16
CA ALA A 391 11.92 3.97 -3.70
C ALA A 391 11.33 5.34 -4.08
N ASP A 392 11.83 6.45 -3.51
CA ASP A 392 11.31 7.80 -3.77
C ASP A 392 12.16 8.61 -4.77
N VAL A 393 13.14 7.98 -5.42
CA VAL A 393 14.07 8.68 -6.32
C VAL A 393 13.81 8.31 -7.78
N ILE A 394 13.51 9.30 -8.60
CA ILE A 394 13.49 9.19 -10.06
C ILE A 394 14.91 9.42 -10.59
N ARG A 395 15.44 8.45 -11.35
CA ARG A 395 16.72 8.59 -12.04
C ARG A 395 16.57 9.39 -13.33
N LEU A 396 17.60 10.17 -13.62
CA LEU A 396 17.76 10.91 -14.86
C LEU A 396 19.16 10.60 -15.41
N GLU A 397 19.22 9.59 -16.28
CA GLU A 397 20.45 9.02 -16.85
C GLU A 397 20.35 8.94 -18.39
N PRO A 398 20.17 10.06 -19.12
CA PRO A 398 20.05 10.03 -20.59
C PRO A 398 21.35 9.56 -21.27
N PRO A 399 21.35 9.21 -22.56
CA PRO A 399 22.59 9.01 -23.30
C PRO A 399 23.53 10.22 -23.21
N LEU A 400 24.84 9.99 -23.26
CA LEU A 400 25.86 11.03 -23.15
C LEU A 400 25.76 12.08 -24.28
N ILE A 401 25.21 11.66 -25.42
CA ILE A 401 25.00 12.48 -26.61
C ILE A 401 23.73 13.34 -26.56
N ILE A 402 22.98 13.36 -25.45
CA ILE A 402 21.76 14.15 -25.29
C ILE A 402 21.98 15.62 -25.67
N SER A 403 21.06 16.19 -26.44
CA SER A 403 21.16 17.57 -26.89
C SER A 403 20.74 18.56 -25.79
N GLU A 404 21.20 19.81 -25.86
CA GLU A 404 20.75 20.86 -24.93
C GLU A 404 19.24 21.13 -25.05
N THR A 405 18.71 21.09 -26.28
CA THR A 405 17.27 21.24 -26.55
C THR A 405 16.47 20.13 -25.86
N ASP A 406 16.93 18.88 -25.93
CA ASP A 406 16.25 17.76 -25.31
C ASP A 406 16.40 17.77 -23.78
N CYS A 407 17.54 18.25 -23.26
CA CYS A 407 17.68 18.58 -21.84
C CYS A 407 16.63 19.60 -21.39
N GLN A 408 16.42 20.68 -22.17
CA GLN A 408 15.42 21.69 -21.86
C GLN A 408 14.00 21.10 -21.88
N LYS A 409 13.63 20.35 -22.92
CA LYS A 409 12.32 19.68 -23.01
C LYS A 409 12.04 18.81 -21.79
N ALA A 410 13.02 18.01 -21.37
CA ALA A 410 12.87 17.15 -20.21
C ALA A 410 12.70 17.94 -18.90
N MET A 411 13.43 19.05 -18.72
CA MET A 411 13.27 19.91 -17.54
C MET A 411 11.90 20.58 -17.51
N ASP A 412 11.41 21.03 -18.65
CA ASP A 412 10.09 21.67 -18.74
C ASP A 412 8.95 20.65 -18.47
N ALA A 413 9.13 19.40 -18.91
CA ALA A 413 8.24 18.28 -18.57
C ALA A 413 8.24 17.93 -17.08
N ILE A 414 9.43 17.83 -16.46
CA ILE A 414 9.55 17.59 -15.02
C ILE A 414 8.91 18.73 -14.22
N GLU A 415 9.05 19.97 -14.69
CA GLU A 415 8.43 21.12 -14.06
C GLU A 415 6.89 21.07 -14.12
N ARG A 416 6.31 20.69 -15.27
CA ARG A 416 4.86 20.48 -15.40
C ARG A 416 4.36 19.32 -14.52
N MET A 417 5.11 18.22 -14.49
CA MET A 417 4.81 17.10 -13.59
C MET A 417 4.83 17.55 -12.13
N ALA A 418 5.86 18.29 -11.69
CA ALA A 418 5.97 18.79 -10.32
C ALA A 418 4.84 19.78 -9.98
N SER A 419 4.47 20.64 -10.93
CA SER A 419 3.33 21.55 -10.81
C SER A 419 2.03 20.78 -10.61
N CYS A 420 1.75 19.78 -11.45
CA CYS A 420 0.57 18.93 -11.35
C CYS A 420 0.53 18.17 -10.01
N LEU A 421 1.65 17.55 -9.62
CA LEU A 421 1.78 16.81 -8.37
C LEU A 421 1.56 17.71 -7.14
N ALA A 422 2.08 18.94 -7.16
CA ALA A 422 1.93 19.91 -6.08
C ALA A 422 0.48 20.40 -5.87
N THR A 423 -0.41 20.19 -6.85
CA THR A 423 -1.83 20.50 -6.68
C THR A 423 -2.56 19.54 -5.75
N GLY A 424 -2.01 18.35 -5.50
CA GLY A 424 -2.69 17.26 -4.80
C GLY A 424 -3.92 16.71 -5.53
N ASN A 425 -4.12 17.06 -6.80
CA ASN A 425 -5.25 16.57 -7.59
C ASN A 425 -4.94 15.17 -8.18
N SER A 426 -5.30 14.12 -7.45
CA SER A 426 -5.08 12.74 -7.89
C SER A 426 -5.80 12.43 -9.19
N ALA A 427 -7.02 12.93 -9.41
CA ALA A 427 -7.73 12.68 -10.66
C ALA A 427 -6.97 13.24 -11.87
N SER A 428 -6.47 14.48 -11.80
CA SER A 428 -5.66 15.07 -12.85
C SER A 428 -4.33 14.34 -13.05
N PHE A 429 -3.65 13.93 -11.97
CA PHE A 429 -2.37 13.25 -12.06
C PHE A 429 -2.48 11.81 -12.57
N LEU A 430 -3.60 11.13 -12.29
CA LEU A 430 -3.82 9.72 -12.63
C LEU A 430 -4.68 9.51 -13.88
N SER A 431 -5.16 10.58 -14.53
CA SER A 431 -6.09 10.48 -15.66
C SER A 431 -5.52 9.69 -16.85
N HIS A 432 -4.20 9.67 -17.01
CA HIS A 432 -3.53 8.89 -18.06
C HIS A 432 -3.63 7.37 -17.84
N LEU A 433 -3.87 6.91 -16.61
CA LEU A 433 -4.09 5.49 -16.32
C LEU A 433 -5.42 4.98 -16.89
N VAL A 434 -6.41 5.88 -16.96
CA VAL A 434 -7.75 5.60 -17.54
C VAL A 434 -7.92 6.21 -18.95
N ARG A 435 -6.82 6.62 -19.59
CA ARG A 435 -6.76 7.15 -20.97
C ARG A 435 -7.63 8.37 -21.22
N ARG A 436 -7.71 9.30 -20.26
CA ARG A 436 -8.47 10.54 -20.37
C ARG A 436 -7.60 11.79 -20.16
N THR A 437 -7.94 12.85 -20.89
CA THR A 437 -7.51 14.21 -20.59
C THR A 437 -8.64 14.91 -19.86
N LEU A 438 -8.42 15.29 -18.61
CA LEU A 438 -9.37 16.09 -17.84
C LEU A 438 -9.08 17.59 -18.04
N PRO A 439 -10.10 18.44 -18.14
CA PRO A 439 -9.90 19.88 -18.11
C PRO A 439 -9.36 20.34 -16.74
N GLU A 440 -8.56 21.41 -16.73
CA GLU A 440 -8.12 22.04 -15.48
C GLU A 440 -9.35 22.46 -14.67
N THR A 441 -9.55 21.82 -13.52
CA THR A 441 -10.69 22.06 -12.64
C THR A 441 -10.22 22.83 -11.40
N PRO A 442 -10.98 23.83 -10.90
CA PRO A 442 -10.60 24.60 -9.71
C PRO A 442 -10.37 23.70 -8.50
N GLN A 443 -9.26 23.95 -7.80
CA GLN A 443 -8.78 23.09 -6.73
C GLN A 443 -9.59 23.29 -5.42
N PRO A 444 -9.96 22.21 -4.72
CA PRO A 444 -10.29 22.32 -3.31
C PRO A 444 -9.02 22.73 -2.54
N LYS A 445 -9.14 23.69 -1.62
CA LYS A 445 -8.01 24.06 -0.75
C LYS A 445 -7.63 22.87 0.13
N LEU A 446 -6.38 22.37 0.01
CA LEU A 446 -5.84 21.40 0.95
C LEU A 446 -5.83 21.99 2.36
N VAL A 447 -6.48 21.30 3.29
CA VAL A 447 -6.47 21.64 4.72
C VAL A 447 -5.43 20.77 5.39
N ILE A 448 -4.22 21.30 5.58
CA ILE A 448 -3.16 20.64 6.33
C ILE A 448 -3.54 20.69 7.82
N LYS A 449 -3.78 19.52 8.43
CA LYS A 449 -4.01 19.40 9.88
C LYS A 449 -2.72 18.96 10.56
N GLU A 450 -2.51 19.37 11.81
CA GLU A 450 -1.37 18.85 12.58
C GLU A 450 -1.50 17.32 12.73
N PRO A 451 -0.43 16.57 12.44
CA PRO A 451 -0.46 15.12 12.53
C PRO A 451 -0.63 14.70 13.99
N VAL A 452 -1.70 13.95 14.28
CA VAL A 452 -1.92 13.35 15.59
C VAL A 452 -0.88 12.23 15.77
N ARG A 453 -0.12 12.28 16.87
CA ARG A 453 0.90 11.28 17.22
C ARG A 453 0.60 10.67 18.59
N PRO A 454 0.98 9.41 18.85
CA PRO A 454 0.90 8.84 20.19
C PRO A 454 1.78 9.64 21.16
N SER A 455 1.29 9.82 22.38
CA SER A 455 1.97 10.59 23.43
C SER A 455 3.21 9.89 24.00
N GLY A 456 3.29 8.57 23.84
CA GLY A 456 4.33 7.72 24.45
C GLY A 456 4.08 7.40 25.91
N HIS A 457 3.03 7.96 26.55
CA HIS A 457 2.67 7.62 27.92
C HIS A 457 2.00 6.23 27.98
N PRO A 458 2.41 5.35 28.92
CA PRO A 458 1.82 4.01 29.06
C PRO A 458 0.32 3.99 29.34
N GLU A 459 -0.20 5.06 29.96
CA GLU A 459 -1.61 5.22 30.30
C GLU A 459 -2.49 5.57 29.09
N GLU A 460 -1.91 6.03 27.97
CA GLU A 460 -2.68 6.30 26.75
C GLU A 460 -3.01 4.97 26.07
N GLY A 461 -4.31 4.65 26.02
CA GLY A 461 -4.82 3.46 25.35
C GLY A 461 -4.45 3.43 23.86
N ARG A 462 -4.28 2.24 23.29
CA ARG A 462 -3.88 2.06 21.90
C ARG A 462 -4.84 1.16 21.14
N PHE A 463 -5.43 1.66 20.05
CA PHE A 463 -6.27 0.86 19.17
C PHE A 463 -5.93 1.01 17.69
N ALA A 464 -6.39 0.04 16.91
CA ALA A 464 -6.60 0.23 15.48
C ALA A 464 -8.02 -0.20 15.11
N PHE A 465 -8.51 0.25 13.96
CA PHE A 465 -9.79 -0.19 13.43
C PHE A 465 -9.68 -0.42 11.93
N LEU A 466 -10.05 -1.62 11.49
CA LEU A 466 -10.05 -1.96 10.07
C LEU A 466 -11.27 -1.35 9.38
N VAL A 467 -11.03 -0.62 8.31
CA VAL A 467 -12.05 -0.05 7.43
C VAL A 467 -11.88 -0.56 6.02
N HIS A 468 -12.94 -0.52 5.23
CA HIS A 468 -12.90 -0.82 3.80
C HIS A 468 -14.00 -0.01 3.11
N PRO A 469 -13.83 0.37 1.83
CA PRO A 469 -14.90 1.00 1.08
C PRO A 469 -16.09 0.05 0.98
N LEU A 470 -17.31 0.51 1.20
CA LEU A 470 -18.49 -0.36 1.05
C LEU A 470 -18.83 -0.55 -0.43
N TYR A 471 -18.72 0.54 -1.19
CA TYR A 471 -18.99 0.68 -2.62
C TYR A 471 -17.88 1.47 -3.31
N LEU A 472 -17.91 1.47 -4.64
CA LEU A 472 -16.97 2.25 -5.45
C LEU A 472 -16.99 3.75 -5.12
N LYS A 473 -18.15 4.33 -4.82
CA LYS A 473 -18.28 5.76 -4.49
C LYS A 473 -17.62 6.15 -3.17
N ASN A 474 -17.36 5.21 -2.25
CA ASN A 474 -16.64 5.53 -1.01
C ASN A 474 -15.17 5.88 -1.26
N TYR A 475 -14.62 5.64 -2.45
CA TYR A 475 -13.28 6.12 -2.78
C TYR A 475 -13.18 7.65 -2.80
N LEU A 476 -14.30 8.33 -3.07
CA LEU A 476 -14.42 9.79 -3.02
C LEU A 476 -14.24 10.35 -1.60
N GLU A 477 -14.47 9.53 -0.57
CA GLU A 477 -14.27 9.88 0.83
C GLU A 477 -12.78 9.96 1.18
N PHE A 478 -11.96 9.13 0.52
CA PHE A 478 -10.50 9.19 0.63
C PHE A 478 -9.92 10.31 -0.22
N ASP A 479 -10.51 10.56 -1.40
CA ASP A 479 -10.03 11.56 -2.34
C ASP A 479 -11.18 12.13 -3.19
N ARG A 480 -11.66 13.31 -2.81
CA ARG A 480 -12.79 13.97 -3.49
C ARG A 480 -12.48 14.36 -4.94
N THR A 481 -11.21 14.45 -5.34
CA THR A 481 -10.84 14.84 -6.71
C THR A 481 -11.31 13.80 -7.72
N LEU A 482 -11.50 12.55 -7.28
CA LEU A 482 -12.00 11.44 -8.07
C LEU A 482 -13.45 11.60 -8.53
N GLU A 483 -14.21 12.59 -8.01
CA GLU A 483 -15.55 12.95 -8.52
C GLU A 483 -15.53 13.34 -10.00
N ALA A 484 -14.35 13.71 -10.54
CA ALA A 484 -14.17 14.02 -11.96
C ALA A 484 -14.32 12.80 -12.89
N PHE A 485 -14.26 11.57 -12.36
CA PHE A 485 -14.39 10.35 -13.14
C PHE A 485 -15.84 9.85 -13.19
N SER A 486 -16.23 9.28 -14.33
CA SER A 486 -17.43 8.45 -14.43
C SER A 486 -17.24 7.15 -13.64
N GLU A 487 -18.34 6.45 -13.36
CA GLU A 487 -18.33 5.21 -12.58
C GLU A 487 -17.43 4.13 -13.19
N SER A 488 -17.43 3.97 -14.51
CA SER A 488 -16.58 2.99 -15.20
C SER A 488 -15.09 3.37 -15.17
N GLU A 489 -14.78 4.66 -15.24
CA GLU A 489 -13.40 5.16 -15.13
C GLU A 489 -12.87 5.00 -13.70
N LEU A 490 -13.68 5.34 -12.71
CA LEU A 490 -13.33 5.15 -11.30
C LEU A 490 -13.12 3.65 -11.01
N GLN A 491 -13.98 2.78 -11.52
CA GLN A 491 -13.82 1.32 -11.40
C GLN A 491 -12.47 0.87 -11.98
N ASN A 492 -12.13 1.33 -13.20
CA ASN A 492 -10.86 0.97 -13.85
C ASN A 492 -9.64 1.44 -13.04
N LEU A 493 -9.68 2.68 -12.53
CA LEU A 493 -8.61 3.23 -11.72
C LEU A 493 -8.44 2.44 -10.41
N VAL A 494 -9.55 2.17 -9.73
CA VAL A 494 -9.58 1.46 -8.46
C VAL A 494 -9.07 0.04 -8.62
N GLU A 495 -9.49 -0.71 -9.65
CA GLU A 495 -8.97 -2.06 -9.91
C GLU A 495 -7.45 -2.09 -10.12
N ARG A 496 -6.89 -1.07 -10.80
CA ARG A 496 -5.44 -0.93 -10.96
C ARG A 496 -4.76 -0.63 -9.62
N TRP A 497 -5.30 0.32 -8.87
CA TRP A 497 -4.75 0.79 -7.60
C TRP A 497 -4.81 -0.28 -6.49
N ASN A 498 -5.93 -0.97 -6.38
CA ASN A 498 -6.24 -1.99 -5.38
C ASN A 498 -5.21 -3.13 -5.33
N ASP A 499 -4.74 -3.56 -6.50
CA ASP A 499 -3.74 -4.62 -6.62
C ASP A 499 -2.30 -4.11 -6.36
N MET A 500 -2.12 -2.79 -6.32
CA MET A 500 -0.82 -2.17 -6.11
C MET A 500 -0.57 -1.77 -4.66
N VAL A 501 -1.61 -1.55 -3.84
CA VAL A 501 -1.44 -1.09 -2.46
C VAL A 501 -1.65 -2.21 -1.44
N GLU A 502 -0.81 -2.23 -0.42
CA GLU A 502 -1.03 -3.03 0.80
C GLU A 502 -1.97 -2.28 1.75
N PRO A 503 -2.52 -2.91 2.81
CA PRO A 503 -3.31 -2.20 3.81
C PRO A 503 -2.55 -1.00 4.39
N PHE A 504 -3.22 0.14 4.54
CA PHE A 504 -2.57 1.40 4.89
C PHE A 504 -3.40 2.24 5.85
N VAL A 505 -2.77 3.16 6.57
CA VAL A 505 -3.45 4.06 7.52
C VAL A 505 -4.14 5.18 6.75
N VAL A 506 -5.47 5.28 6.86
CA VAL A 506 -6.29 6.37 6.27
C VAL A 506 -6.55 7.51 7.25
N GLY A 507 -6.39 7.27 8.55
CA GLY A 507 -6.43 8.36 9.51
C GLY A 507 -6.05 7.96 10.92
N LYS A 508 -5.86 9.01 11.72
CA LYS A 508 -5.28 8.96 13.04
C LYS A 508 -6.10 9.88 13.94
N THR A 509 -6.37 9.43 15.15
CA THR A 509 -7.15 10.22 16.11
C THR A 509 -6.68 10.00 17.54
N ARG A 510 -7.00 10.98 18.39
CA ARG A 510 -6.93 10.84 19.84
C ARG A 510 -8.31 11.15 20.40
N ILE A 511 -8.82 10.22 21.20
CA ILE A 511 -10.06 10.41 21.95
C ILE A 511 -9.74 10.72 23.41
N THR A 512 -10.56 11.57 24.04
CA THR A 512 -10.45 11.88 25.46
C THR A 512 -11.79 11.60 26.12
N SER A 513 -11.78 10.72 27.09
CA SER A 513 -12.93 10.33 27.89
C SER A 513 -13.38 11.43 28.84
N LYS A 514 -14.66 11.41 29.26
CA LYS A 514 -15.15 12.26 30.37
C LYS A 514 -14.37 12.06 31.68
N THR A 515 -13.70 10.92 31.86
CA THR A 515 -12.89 10.61 33.05
C THR A 515 -11.46 11.17 32.97
N GLY A 516 -11.06 11.75 31.83
CA GLY A 516 -9.69 12.19 31.55
C GLY A 516 -8.79 11.11 30.92
N ALA A 517 -9.24 9.85 30.85
CA ALA A 517 -8.52 8.80 30.12
C ALA A 517 -8.43 9.14 28.61
N ALA A 518 -7.32 8.81 27.97
CA ALA A 518 -7.09 9.07 26.56
C ALA A 518 -6.70 7.80 25.81
N ALA A 519 -7.06 7.72 24.53
CA ALA A 519 -6.58 6.67 23.66
C ALA A 519 -6.21 7.24 22.28
N TYR A 520 -5.08 6.79 21.75
CA TYR A 520 -4.64 7.04 20.38
C TYR A 520 -5.02 5.86 19.49
N GLY A 521 -5.59 6.14 18.34
CA GLY A 521 -5.96 5.11 17.38
C GLY A 521 -5.71 5.46 15.94
N GLU A 522 -5.56 4.41 15.15
CA GLU A 522 -5.33 4.47 13.72
C GLU A 522 -6.37 3.64 12.98
N PHE A 523 -6.75 4.11 11.80
CA PHE A 523 -7.72 3.42 10.97
C PHE A 523 -7.03 2.90 9.74
N ILE A 524 -7.14 1.59 9.52
CA ILE A 524 -6.38 0.87 8.51
C ILE A 524 -7.35 0.43 7.43
N CYS A 525 -7.15 0.95 6.23
CA CYS A 525 -7.96 0.61 5.07
C CYS A 525 -7.47 -0.67 4.41
N VAL A 526 -8.42 -1.57 4.17
CA VAL A 526 -8.28 -2.67 3.23
C VAL A 526 -8.98 -2.24 1.94
N SER A 527 -8.22 -2.11 0.86
CA SER A 527 -8.64 -1.53 -0.42
C SER A 527 -9.56 -2.46 -1.23
N ARG A 528 -10.65 -2.94 -0.64
CA ARG A 528 -11.61 -3.85 -1.27
C ARG A 528 -13.03 -3.46 -0.93
N THR A 529 -13.92 -3.45 -1.92
CA THR A 529 -15.36 -3.24 -1.68
C THR A 529 -15.98 -4.42 -0.94
N SER A 530 -17.17 -4.23 -0.36
CA SER A 530 -17.92 -5.33 0.28
C SER A 530 -18.13 -6.51 -0.68
N GLU A 531 -18.46 -6.21 -1.94
CA GLU A 531 -18.63 -7.19 -3.00
C GLU A 531 -17.32 -7.92 -3.31
N GLN A 532 -16.20 -7.21 -3.42
CA GLN A 532 -14.89 -7.80 -3.65
C GLN A 532 -14.46 -8.72 -2.51
N LEU A 533 -14.64 -8.30 -1.25
CA LEU A 533 -14.35 -9.15 -0.08
C LEU A 533 -15.14 -10.47 -0.07
N MET A 534 -16.36 -10.47 -0.62
CA MET A 534 -17.22 -11.66 -0.68
C MET A 534 -16.96 -12.56 -1.89
N THR A 535 -16.47 -11.99 -3.00
CA THR A 535 -16.34 -12.70 -4.28
C THR A 535 -14.92 -13.15 -4.59
N PHE A 536 -13.90 -12.48 -4.04
CA PHE A 536 -12.51 -12.83 -4.26
C PHE A 536 -12.14 -14.15 -3.57
N PRO A 537 -11.06 -14.83 -4.02
CA PRO A 537 -10.58 -16.04 -3.38
C PRO A 537 -10.35 -15.85 -1.88
N LYS A 538 -10.86 -16.78 -1.08
CA LYS A 538 -10.85 -16.64 0.38
C LYS A 538 -9.44 -16.50 0.94
N GLU A 539 -8.47 -17.23 0.39
CA GLU A 539 -7.08 -17.19 0.82
C GLU A 539 -6.46 -15.81 0.59
N GLN A 540 -6.81 -15.13 -0.51
CA GLN A 540 -6.33 -13.79 -0.80
C GLN A 540 -6.89 -12.77 0.20
N ILE A 541 -8.21 -12.78 0.41
CA ILE A 541 -8.86 -11.88 1.37
C ILE A 541 -8.34 -12.11 2.80
N GLN A 542 -8.14 -13.37 3.17
CA GLN A 542 -7.55 -13.70 4.47
C GLN A 542 -6.14 -13.12 4.60
N ALA A 543 -5.28 -13.27 3.59
CA ALA A 543 -3.91 -12.72 3.62
C ALA A 543 -3.89 -11.18 3.74
N GLU A 544 -4.77 -10.49 3.01
CA GLU A 544 -4.90 -9.02 3.07
C GLU A 544 -5.36 -8.56 4.47
N LEU A 545 -6.32 -9.26 5.09
CA LEU A 545 -6.80 -8.95 6.44
C LEU A 545 -5.76 -9.28 7.52
N GLU A 546 -5.02 -10.37 7.38
CA GLU A 546 -3.90 -10.70 8.26
C GLU A 546 -2.80 -9.64 8.18
N ALA A 547 -2.49 -9.13 6.99
CA ALA A 547 -1.53 -8.04 6.80
C ALA A 547 -2.01 -6.75 7.48
N ALA A 548 -3.29 -6.41 7.38
CA ALA A 548 -3.86 -5.23 8.05
C ALA A 548 -3.77 -5.33 9.59
N VAL A 549 -4.04 -6.50 10.17
CA VAL A 549 -3.90 -6.72 11.62
C VAL A 549 -2.44 -6.74 12.06
N LYS A 550 -1.53 -7.30 11.25
CA LYS A 550 -0.08 -7.23 11.51
C LYS A 550 0.43 -5.79 11.50
N LEU A 551 0.01 -4.99 10.52
CA LEU A 551 0.32 -3.57 10.47
C LEU A 551 -0.17 -2.84 11.74
N ALA A 552 -1.41 -3.09 12.17
CA ALA A 552 -1.92 -2.52 13.43
C ALA A 552 -1.02 -2.86 14.64
N LYS A 553 -0.61 -4.12 14.74
CA LYS A 553 0.24 -4.63 15.83
C LYS A 553 1.64 -4.00 15.79
N GLU A 554 2.27 -3.96 14.63
CA GLU A 554 3.59 -3.36 14.43
C GLU A 554 3.59 -1.87 14.78
N ARG A 555 2.45 -1.20 14.57
CA ARG A 555 2.23 0.21 14.93
C ARG A 555 1.80 0.41 16.40
N GLY A 556 1.70 -0.67 17.17
CA GLY A 556 1.51 -0.65 18.62
C GLY A 556 0.05 -0.63 19.08
N ALA A 557 -0.91 -1.05 18.26
CA ALA A 557 -2.29 -1.23 18.71
C ALA A 557 -2.38 -2.36 19.75
N GLY A 558 -3.04 -2.11 20.88
CA GLY A 558 -3.35 -3.13 21.88
C GLY A 558 -4.60 -3.93 21.52
N ILE A 559 -5.55 -3.31 20.82
CA ILE A 559 -6.76 -3.94 20.29
C ILE A 559 -7.08 -3.46 18.87
N VAL A 560 -7.61 -4.35 18.04
CA VAL A 560 -8.05 -4.06 16.67
C VAL A 560 -9.55 -4.32 16.53
N GLY A 561 -10.30 -3.30 16.11
CA GLY A 561 -11.71 -3.44 15.73
C GLY A 561 -11.86 -3.89 14.27
N LEU A 562 -12.77 -4.82 14.01
CA LEU A 562 -13.08 -5.34 12.69
C LEU A 562 -14.35 -4.66 12.14
N GLY A 563 -14.19 -3.69 11.23
CA GLY A 563 -15.31 -2.98 10.62
C GLY A 563 -16.03 -3.76 9.52
N ALA A 564 -17.36 -3.70 9.53
CA ALA A 564 -18.23 -4.20 8.46
C ALA A 564 -17.84 -5.61 7.96
N TYR A 565 -17.55 -5.77 6.66
CA TYR A 565 -17.34 -7.09 6.06
C TYR A 565 -16.01 -7.73 6.48
N THR A 566 -15.06 -6.99 7.03
CA THR A 566 -13.81 -7.57 7.57
C THR A 566 -14.11 -8.57 8.71
N SER A 567 -15.16 -8.32 9.50
CA SER A 567 -15.66 -9.25 10.52
C SER A 567 -16.44 -10.42 9.89
N VAL A 568 -17.26 -10.16 8.87
CA VAL A 568 -18.11 -11.16 8.20
C VAL A 568 -17.27 -12.25 7.55
N VAL A 569 -16.32 -11.88 6.69
CA VAL A 569 -15.50 -12.83 5.92
C VAL A 569 -14.50 -13.61 6.79
N THR A 570 -14.29 -13.18 8.03
CA THR A 570 -13.43 -13.83 9.03
C THR A 570 -14.21 -14.57 10.12
N LYS A 571 -15.51 -14.82 9.89
CA LYS A 571 -16.41 -15.52 10.82
C LYS A 571 -16.48 -14.86 12.20
N GLY A 572 -16.63 -13.55 12.22
CA GLY A 572 -16.61 -12.72 13.43
C GLY A 572 -15.22 -12.63 14.05
N GLY A 573 -14.17 -12.52 13.23
CA GLY A 573 -12.78 -12.40 13.67
C GLY A 573 -12.10 -13.70 14.14
N ARG A 574 -12.79 -14.85 14.09
CA ARG A 574 -12.23 -16.14 14.53
C ARG A 574 -11.05 -16.58 13.69
N ASP A 575 -11.09 -16.31 12.38
CA ASP A 575 -10.03 -16.69 11.45
C ASP A 575 -8.74 -15.86 11.69
N LEU A 576 -8.80 -14.73 12.42
CA LEU A 576 -7.67 -13.82 12.71
C LEU A 576 -7.13 -13.89 14.16
N ARG A 577 -7.72 -14.70 15.04
CA ARG A 577 -7.47 -14.68 16.50
C ARG A 577 -6.01 -14.97 16.93
N ASN A 578 -5.24 -15.67 16.11
CA ASN A 578 -3.90 -16.14 16.46
C ASN A 578 -2.78 -15.14 16.12
N LEU A 579 -3.10 -13.91 15.71
CA LEU A 579 -2.11 -12.91 15.29
C LEU A 579 -1.41 -12.18 16.45
N GLY A 580 -1.81 -12.48 17.69
CA GLY A 580 -1.17 -11.96 18.90
C GLY A 580 -1.44 -10.47 19.15
N VAL A 581 -2.64 -10.00 18.78
CA VAL A 581 -3.22 -8.71 19.19
C VAL A 581 -4.70 -8.96 19.51
N ALA A 582 -5.25 -8.23 20.48
CA ALA A 582 -6.66 -8.37 20.82
C ALA A 582 -7.55 -7.92 19.66
N LEU A 583 -8.71 -8.56 19.50
CA LEU A 583 -9.65 -8.28 18.42
C LEU A 583 -11.03 -8.02 19.01
N THR A 584 -11.76 -7.09 18.42
CA THR A 584 -13.20 -6.94 18.66
C THR A 584 -13.99 -6.83 17.35
N THR A 585 -15.21 -7.36 17.34
CA THR A 585 -16.17 -7.17 16.24
C THR A 585 -16.99 -5.90 16.40
N GLY A 586 -17.03 -5.30 17.60
CA GLY A 586 -17.88 -4.14 17.87
C GLY A 586 -19.36 -4.46 18.02
N ASN A 587 -19.76 -5.73 17.86
CA ASN A 587 -21.17 -6.10 17.76
C ASN A 587 -21.94 -5.88 19.07
N SER A 588 -21.29 -5.96 20.24
CA SER A 588 -22.00 -5.89 21.53
C SER A 588 -22.53 -4.48 21.77
N TYR A 589 -21.72 -3.46 21.51
CA TYR A 589 -22.17 -2.07 21.60
C TYR A 589 -23.07 -1.66 20.43
N THR A 590 -22.90 -2.25 19.24
CA THR A 590 -23.88 -2.07 18.14
C THR A 590 -25.27 -2.54 18.55
N VAL A 591 -25.39 -3.70 19.21
CA VAL A 591 -26.67 -4.18 19.77
C VAL A 591 -27.23 -3.19 20.80
N ALA A 592 -26.41 -2.73 21.76
CA ALA A 592 -26.85 -1.76 22.77
C ALA A 592 -27.42 -0.49 22.12
N ALA A 593 -26.67 0.07 21.16
CA ALA A 593 -27.04 1.29 20.46
C ALA A 593 -28.28 1.10 19.58
N ALA A 594 -28.43 -0.04 18.91
CA ALA A 594 -29.59 -0.34 18.06
C ALA A 594 -30.88 -0.44 18.88
N VAL A 595 -30.83 -1.12 20.02
CA VAL A 595 -31.99 -1.24 20.94
C VAL A 595 -32.32 0.13 21.53
N GLU A 596 -31.33 0.88 22.00
CA GLU A 596 -31.54 2.23 22.54
C GLU A 596 -32.15 3.18 21.50
N ALA A 597 -31.60 3.20 20.27
CA ALA A 597 -32.10 4.04 19.19
C ALA A 597 -33.54 3.69 18.79
N THR A 598 -33.85 2.40 18.69
CA THR A 598 -35.18 1.91 18.37
C THR A 598 -36.21 2.33 19.41
N LEU A 599 -35.90 2.12 20.69
CA LEU A 599 -36.80 2.46 21.80
C LEU A 599 -36.99 3.97 21.94
N GLU A 600 -35.92 4.76 21.78
CA GLU A 600 -36.01 6.22 21.82
C GLU A 600 -36.81 6.78 20.64
N ALA A 601 -36.66 6.21 19.44
CA ALA A 601 -37.42 6.62 18.27
C ALA A 601 -38.92 6.32 18.45
N ALA A 602 -39.26 5.10 18.91
CA ALA A 602 -40.63 4.72 19.23
C ALA A 602 -41.23 5.62 20.32
N ARG A 603 -40.48 5.92 21.38
CA ARG A 603 -40.91 6.81 22.46
C ARG A 603 -41.21 8.23 21.97
N ARG A 604 -40.36 8.81 21.11
CA ARG A 604 -40.57 10.15 20.55
C ARG A 604 -41.73 10.22 19.56
N LEU A 605 -42.09 9.08 18.96
CA LEU A 605 -43.24 8.93 18.07
C LEU A 605 -44.49 8.44 18.80
N GLU A 606 -44.47 8.44 20.14
CA GLU A 606 -45.57 8.01 21.01
C GLU A 606 -46.10 6.60 20.68
N THR A 607 -45.22 5.73 20.16
CA THR A 607 -45.53 4.33 19.86
C THR A 607 -45.40 3.50 21.15
N PRO A 608 -46.50 2.92 21.68
CA PRO A 608 -46.46 2.16 22.94
C PRO A 608 -45.70 0.84 22.75
N ILE A 609 -44.48 0.77 23.27
CA ILE A 609 -43.57 -0.38 23.09
C ILE A 609 -44.18 -1.68 23.62
N GLU A 610 -44.90 -1.64 24.73
CA GLU A 610 -45.52 -2.81 25.36
C GLU A 610 -46.70 -3.38 24.56
N GLN A 611 -47.19 -2.66 23.54
CA GLN A 611 -48.25 -3.08 22.61
C GLN A 611 -47.72 -3.34 21.19
N THR A 612 -46.42 -3.16 20.97
CA THR A 612 -45.80 -3.19 19.65
C THR A 612 -45.47 -4.61 19.20
N VAL A 613 -45.74 -4.90 17.92
CA VAL A 613 -45.18 -6.05 17.21
C VAL A 613 -43.80 -5.65 16.68
N ALA A 614 -42.73 -6.24 17.20
CA ALA A 614 -41.39 -6.01 16.70
C ALA A 614 -40.94 -7.12 15.74
N ALA A 615 -40.18 -6.78 14.70
CA ALA A 615 -39.51 -7.74 13.84
C ALA A 615 -37.99 -7.56 13.87
N VAL A 616 -37.25 -8.67 13.89
CA VAL A 616 -35.80 -8.69 13.76
C VAL A 616 -35.43 -9.45 12.49
N VAL A 617 -34.94 -8.71 11.49
CA VAL A 617 -34.44 -9.25 10.23
C VAL A 617 -32.96 -9.56 10.37
N GLY A 618 -32.55 -10.79 10.02
CA GLY A 618 -31.20 -11.28 10.31
C GLY A 618 -31.06 -11.83 11.73
N ALA A 619 -32.15 -12.32 12.33
CA ALA A 619 -32.19 -12.81 13.71
C ALA A 619 -31.22 -13.98 14.00
N THR A 620 -30.73 -14.67 12.98
CA THR A 620 -29.75 -15.78 13.12
C THR A 620 -28.29 -15.31 13.18
N GLY A 621 -28.04 -14.03 12.93
CA GLY A 621 -26.74 -13.37 13.04
C GLY A 621 -26.44 -12.88 14.46
N SER A 622 -25.20 -12.47 14.72
CA SER A 622 -24.73 -12.10 16.07
C SER A 622 -25.50 -10.91 16.66
N ILE A 623 -25.66 -9.84 15.86
CA ILE A 623 -26.38 -8.63 16.24
C ILE A 623 -27.87 -8.93 16.36
N GLY A 624 -28.49 -9.47 15.30
CA GLY A 624 -29.93 -9.77 15.28
C GLY A 624 -30.37 -10.67 16.43
N ARG A 625 -29.63 -11.75 16.71
CA ARG A 625 -29.92 -12.68 17.82
C ARG A 625 -30.00 -11.97 19.17
N THR A 626 -29.00 -11.13 19.47
CA THR A 626 -28.91 -10.46 20.78
C THR A 626 -29.89 -9.30 20.89
N THR A 627 -30.15 -8.59 19.79
CA THR A 627 -31.21 -7.59 19.71
C THR A 627 -32.59 -8.20 19.95
N ALA A 628 -32.87 -9.37 19.39
CA ALA A 628 -34.12 -10.09 19.63
C ALA A 628 -34.34 -10.42 21.11
N ILE A 629 -33.30 -10.91 21.80
CA ILE A 629 -33.35 -11.20 23.25
C ILE A 629 -33.69 -9.94 24.05
N LEU A 630 -33.02 -8.81 23.77
CA LEU A 630 -33.24 -7.56 24.50
C LEU A 630 -34.59 -6.90 24.21
N LEU A 631 -35.09 -6.98 22.97
CA LEU A 631 -36.40 -6.46 22.61
C LEU A 631 -37.53 -7.28 23.24
N ALA A 632 -37.35 -8.60 23.37
CA ALA A 632 -38.35 -9.50 23.96
C ALA A 632 -38.73 -9.15 25.41
N GLU A 633 -37.86 -8.44 26.14
CA GLU A 633 -38.14 -7.94 27.50
C GLU A 633 -39.27 -6.89 27.53
N LYS A 634 -39.48 -6.17 26.42
CA LYS A 634 -40.29 -4.94 26.38
C LYS A 634 -41.47 -5.01 25.42
N VAL A 635 -41.35 -5.72 24.30
CA VAL A 635 -42.36 -5.71 23.23
C VAL A 635 -43.53 -6.66 23.50
N ASN A 636 -44.65 -6.46 22.78
CA ASN A 636 -45.82 -7.34 22.88
C ASN A 636 -45.58 -8.69 22.20
N SER A 637 -45.09 -8.66 20.97
CA SER A 637 -44.77 -9.85 20.19
C SER A 637 -43.53 -9.62 19.34
N LEU A 638 -42.86 -10.71 18.97
CA LEU A 638 -41.59 -10.67 18.27
C LEU A 638 -41.61 -11.59 17.06
N ILE A 639 -41.24 -11.06 15.90
CA ILE A 639 -41.10 -11.79 14.64
C ILE A 639 -39.60 -11.94 14.34
N LEU A 640 -39.09 -13.17 14.35
CA LEU A 640 -37.70 -13.50 14.08
C LEU A 640 -37.58 -13.96 12.63
N ILE A 641 -36.84 -13.20 11.81
CA ILE A 641 -36.73 -13.49 10.37
C ILE A 641 -35.31 -13.94 10.03
N GLY A 642 -35.20 -15.17 9.53
CA GLY A 642 -33.94 -15.80 9.09
C GLY A 642 -33.71 -15.70 7.59
N ASN A 643 -32.54 -16.16 7.13
CA ASN A 643 -32.17 -16.14 5.72
C ASN A 643 -32.86 -17.30 4.95
N PRO A 644 -33.67 -17.03 3.90
CA PRO A 644 -34.35 -18.06 3.12
C PRO A 644 -33.39 -18.94 2.31
N LEU A 645 -32.20 -18.46 1.95
CA LEU A 645 -31.21 -19.22 1.16
C LEU A 645 -30.66 -20.45 1.90
N ASN A 646 -30.84 -20.52 3.22
CA ASN A 646 -30.40 -21.64 4.06
C ASN A 646 -31.52 -22.06 5.02
N GLU A 647 -32.69 -22.39 4.47
CA GLU A 647 -33.94 -22.66 5.21
C GLU A 647 -33.75 -23.55 6.45
N GLU A 648 -33.25 -24.77 6.28
CA GLU A 648 -33.04 -25.73 7.39
C GLU A 648 -32.11 -25.18 8.48
N HIS A 649 -31.05 -24.47 8.07
CA HIS A 649 -30.11 -23.88 9.00
C HIS A 649 -30.73 -22.70 9.76
N SER A 650 -31.46 -21.85 9.05
CA SER A 650 -32.17 -20.70 9.60
C SER A 650 -33.25 -21.14 10.59
N LYS A 651 -34.14 -22.06 10.22
CA LYS A 651 -35.21 -22.58 11.08
C LYS A 651 -34.66 -23.15 12.39
N ARG A 652 -33.61 -23.96 12.33
CA ARG A 652 -32.96 -24.53 13.52
C ARG A 652 -32.34 -23.45 14.42
N ARG A 653 -31.65 -22.45 13.86
CA ARG A 653 -31.08 -21.35 14.64
C ARG A 653 -32.16 -20.46 15.27
N LEU A 654 -33.24 -20.19 14.53
CA LEU A 654 -34.38 -19.43 15.03
C LEU A 654 -35.08 -20.15 16.17
N MET A 655 -35.30 -21.48 16.06
CA MET A 655 -35.85 -22.27 17.16
C MET A 655 -34.95 -22.19 18.41
N LYS A 656 -33.63 -22.35 18.22
CA LYS A 656 -32.67 -22.19 19.31
C LYS A 656 -32.76 -20.80 19.93
N LEU A 657 -32.87 -19.74 19.13
CA LEU A 657 -33.03 -18.37 19.61
C LEU A 657 -34.33 -18.18 20.40
N THR A 658 -35.45 -18.74 19.95
CA THR A 658 -36.71 -18.70 20.70
C THR A 658 -36.55 -19.32 22.09
N ALA A 659 -35.86 -20.46 22.19
CA ALA A 659 -35.53 -21.08 23.47
C ALA A 659 -34.61 -20.20 24.33
N GLU A 660 -33.61 -19.54 23.73
CA GLU A 660 -32.71 -18.62 24.42
C GLU A 660 -33.44 -17.38 24.95
N ILE A 661 -34.43 -16.86 24.20
CA ILE A 661 -35.31 -15.77 24.64
C ILE A 661 -36.09 -16.20 25.88
N TYR A 662 -36.72 -17.38 25.86
CA TYR A 662 -37.48 -17.87 27.01
C TYR A 662 -36.58 -18.13 28.22
N GLN A 663 -35.39 -18.70 27.99
CA GLN A 663 -34.42 -18.93 29.06
C GLN A 663 -34.02 -17.60 29.72
N HIS A 664 -33.66 -16.59 28.92
CA HIS A 664 -33.30 -15.25 29.39
C HIS A 664 -34.44 -14.60 30.17
N LEU A 665 -35.66 -14.60 29.63
CA LEU A 665 -36.83 -14.00 30.29
C LEU A 665 -37.22 -14.71 31.59
N ASN A 666 -36.86 -15.99 31.74
CA ASN A 666 -37.16 -16.75 32.94
C ASN A 666 -36.16 -16.53 34.09
N GLU A 667 -35.03 -15.85 33.85
CA GLU A 667 -34.09 -15.49 34.91
C GLU A 667 -34.75 -14.55 35.96
N ASP A 668 -34.31 -14.66 37.22
CA ASP A 668 -34.91 -13.91 38.34
C ASP A 668 -34.59 -12.41 38.32
N GLU A 669 -33.47 -12.05 37.67
CA GLU A 669 -32.99 -10.66 37.59
C GLU A 669 -33.75 -9.83 36.55
N ILE A 670 -34.46 -10.48 35.62
CA ILE A 670 -35.18 -9.82 34.52
C ILE A 670 -36.55 -9.37 35.00
N LYS A 671 -36.83 -8.06 34.85
CA LYS A 671 -38.12 -7.43 35.15
C LYS A 671 -38.72 -6.87 33.86
N GLY A 672 -39.33 -7.73 33.05
CA GLY A 672 -40.00 -7.37 31.81
C GLY A 672 -41.44 -6.89 32.03
N GLY A 673 -41.94 -6.07 31.11
CA GLY A 673 -43.35 -5.62 31.08
C GLY A 673 -44.14 -6.16 29.88
N GLY A 674 -43.46 -6.73 28.89
CA GLY A 674 -44.04 -7.21 27.64
C GLY A 674 -44.92 -8.45 27.80
N ALA A 675 -45.74 -8.74 26.78
CA ALA A 675 -46.57 -9.94 26.78
C ALA A 675 -45.75 -11.23 26.66
N ILE A 676 -44.58 -11.20 26.00
CA ILE A 676 -43.65 -12.33 25.93
C ILE A 676 -43.10 -12.69 27.32
N TYR A 677 -42.67 -11.69 28.10
CA TYR A 677 -42.18 -11.89 29.46
C TYR A 677 -43.26 -12.52 30.37
N ARG A 678 -44.49 -11.99 30.33
CA ARG A 678 -45.63 -12.55 31.08
C ARG A 678 -45.96 -13.98 30.63
N PHE A 679 -45.96 -14.22 29.32
CA PHE A 679 -46.18 -15.55 28.75
C PHE A 679 -45.20 -16.58 29.33
N VAL A 680 -43.90 -16.26 29.36
CA VAL A 680 -42.89 -17.17 29.92
C VAL A 680 -43.07 -17.36 31.43
N LYS A 681 -43.24 -16.28 32.20
CA LYS A 681 -43.33 -16.38 33.67
C LYS A 681 -44.60 -17.09 34.16
N ASP A 682 -45.72 -16.95 33.45
CA ASP A 682 -47.03 -17.43 33.90
C ASP A 682 -47.40 -18.81 33.29
N HIS A 683 -46.67 -19.30 32.29
CA HIS A 683 -47.01 -20.56 31.62
C HIS A 683 -46.67 -21.79 32.50
N PRO A 684 -47.60 -22.74 32.70
CA PRO A 684 -47.43 -23.83 33.66
C PRO A 684 -46.31 -24.82 33.30
N GLU A 685 -45.97 -24.92 32.01
CA GLU A 685 -44.91 -25.80 31.49
C GLU A 685 -43.55 -25.11 31.34
N THR A 686 -43.41 -23.86 31.79
CA THR A 686 -42.12 -23.16 31.71
C THR A 686 -41.08 -23.92 32.55
N PRO A 687 -39.89 -24.23 31.99
CA PRO A 687 -38.83 -24.87 32.75
C PRO A 687 -38.42 -24.08 33.99
N SER A 688 -37.78 -24.74 34.97
CA SER A 688 -37.28 -24.02 36.15
C SER A 688 -36.19 -23.01 35.77
N PRO A 689 -36.07 -21.87 36.47
CA PRO A 689 -34.95 -20.94 36.28
C PRO A 689 -33.60 -21.67 36.38
N GLY A 690 -32.70 -21.44 35.42
CA GLY A 690 -31.40 -22.12 35.34
C GLY A 690 -31.41 -23.52 34.71
N ALA A 691 -32.56 -24.03 34.24
CA ALA A 691 -32.62 -25.27 33.47
C ALA A 691 -31.78 -25.21 32.18
N PRO A 692 -31.26 -26.36 31.70
CA PRO A 692 -30.48 -26.43 30.47
C PRO A 692 -31.31 -26.02 29.24
N LEU A 693 -30.64 -25.50 28.20
CA LEU A 693 -31.30 -24.93 27.02
C LEU A 693 -32.18 -25.95 26.28
N GLU A 694 -31.83 -27.24 26.34
CA GLU A 694 -32.59 -28.33 25.74
C GLU A 694 -34.02 -28.45 26.31
N GLU A 695 -34.24 -28.09 27.57
CA GLU A 695 -35.58 -28.06 28.17
C GLU A 695 -36.40 -26.89 27.62
N TYR A 696 -35.77 -25.72 27.44
CA TYR A 696 -36.41 -24.56 26.81
C TYR A 696 -36.68 -24.78 25.31
N GLN A 697 -35.88 -25.60 24.63
CA GLN A 697 -36.16 -26.01 23.24
C GLN A 697 -37.43 -26.85 23.14
N LYS A 698 -37.59 -27.85 24.03
CA LYS A 698 -38.82 -28.65 24.11
C LYS A 698 -40.02 -27.77 24.44
N PHE A 699 -39.86 -26.86 25.41
CA PHE A 699 -40.90 -25.90 25.76
C PHE A 699 -41.30 -25.05 24.55
N ALA A 700 -40.32 -24.50 23.82
CA ALA A 700 -40.56 -23.70 22.62
C ALA A 700 -41.27 -24.46 21.50
N GLU A 701 -41.00 -25.76 21.34
CA GLU A 701 -41.73 -26.63 20.43
C GLU A 701 -43.20 -26.83 20.86
N THR A 702 -43.44 -27.08 22.15
CA THR A 702 -44.80 -27.33 22.68
C THR A 702 -45.70 -26.10 22.57
N VAL A 703 -45.17 -24.91 22.83
CA VAL A 703 -45.95 -23.66 22.84
C VAL A 703 -45.98 -22.93 21.49
N ARG A 704 -45.46 -23.54 20.44
CA ARG A 704 -45.24 -22.90 19.13
C ARG A 704 -46.49 -22.25 18.52
N GLU A 705 -47.66 -22.86 18.71
CA GLU A 705 -48.92 -22.38 18.12
C GLU A 705 -49.58 -21.23 18.90
N VAL A 706 -49.15 -21.00 20.15
CA VAL A 706 -49.78 -20.03 21.07
C VAL A 706 -48.82 -18.96 21.58
N THR A 707 -47.57 -18.99 21.13
CA THR A 707 -46.54 -18.06 21.59
C THR A 707 -46.63 -16.69 20.93
N PRO A 708 -46.33 -15.59 21.67
CA PRO A 708 -46.11 -14.27 21.09
C PRO A 708 -44.78 -14.12 20.32
N VAL A 709 -43.96 -15.19 20.19
CA VAL A 709 -42.72 -15.20 19.40
C VAL A 709 -42.88 -16.05 18.14
N ILE A 710 -42.95 -15.40 16.99
CA ILE A 710 -43.04 -16.04 15.67
C ILE A 710 -41.65 -16.10 15.07
N TYR A 711 -41.25 -17.23 14.51
CA TYR A 711 -40.05 -17.31 13.69
C TYR A 711 -40.36 -17.80 12.27
N THR A 712 -39.73 -17.19 11.27
CA THR A 712 -40.03 -17.40 9.86
C THR A 712 -38.82 -17.13 8.96
N ILE A 713 -38.92 -17.54 7.70
CA ILE A 713 -38.02 -17.12 6.61
C ILE A 713 -38.76 -16.31 5.53
N GLU A 714 -40.07 -16.10 5.70
CA GLU A 714 -40.95 -15.41 4.75
C GLU A 714 -41.04 -13.91 5.10
N LEU A 715 -39.99 -13.17 4.74
CA LEU A 715 -39.89 -11.74 5.02
C LEU A 715 -41.12 -10.95 4.50
N GLU A 716 -41.53 -11.16 3.26
CA GLU A 716 -42.63 -10.42 2.61
C GLU A 716 -43.99 -10.58 3.30
N HIS A 717 -44.25 -11.75 3.91
CA HIS A 717 -45.53 -12.05 4.54
C HIS A 717 -45.62 -11.48 5.96
N TYR A 718 -44.53 -11.51 6.72
CA TYR A 718 -44.53 -11.20 8.15
C TYR A 718 -44.05 -9.78 8.48
N LEU A 719 -43.14 -9.20 7.68
CA LEU A 719 -42.62 -7.86 7.94
C LEU A 719 -43.71 -6.76 7.91
N PRO A 720 -44.74 -6.80 7.05
CA PRO A 720 -45.84 -5.82 7.07
C PRO A 720 -46.67 -5.79 8.36
N GLN A 721 -46.49 -6.75 9.26
CA GLN A 721 -47.22 -6.85 10.52
C GLN A 721 -46.53 -6.06 11.66
N ALA A 722 -45.24 -5.74 11.50
CA ALA A 722 -44.41 -5.14 12.53
C ALA A 722 -44.54 -3.61 12.58
N ASP A 723 -44.73 -3.05 13.78
CA ASP A 723 -44.66 -1.60 14.03
C ASP A 723 -43.21 -1.12 14.17
N VAL A 724 -42.34 -2.01 14.67
CA VAL A 724 -40.91 -1.75 14.86
C VAL A 724 -40.12 -2.84 14.15
N VAL A 725 -39.14 -2.45 13.33
CA VAL A 725 -38.25 -3.37 12.63
C VAL A 725 -36.81 -3.04 13.01
N VAL A 726 -36.03 -4.04 13.38
CA VAL A 726 -34.56 -3.93 13.43
C VAL A 726 -33.97 -4.89 12.42
N THR A 727 -33.12 -4.40 11.52
CA THR A 727 -32.52 -5.21 10.46
C THR A 727 -31.00 -5.22 10.58
N ALA A 728 -30.43 -6.43 10.60
CA ALA A 728 -29.02 -6.70 10.84
C ALA A 728 -28.54 -7.89 9.99
N THR A 729 -28.31 -7.68 8.70
CA THR A 729 -27.82 -8.69 7.77
C THR A 729 -26.43 -8.36 7.22
N SER A 730 -25.85 -9.33 6.52
CA SER A 730 -24.58 -9.19 5.80
C SER A 730 -24.78 -9.39 4.30
N GLN A 731 -25.90 -8.91 3.77
CA GLN A 731 -26.17 -8.91 2.32
C GLN A 731 -25.65 -7.62 1.69
N VAL A 732 -25.28 -7.69 0.41
CA VAL A 732 -24.72 -6.55 -0.33
C VAL A 732 -25.84 -5.67 -0.91
N ASN A 733 -27.01 -6.26 -1.18
CA ASN A 733 -28.17 -5.60 -1.77
C ASN A 733 -29.25 -5.34 -0.71
N SER A 734 -30.05 -4.29 -0.92
CA SER A 734 -31.20 -3.99 -0.06
C SER A 734 -32.23 -5.12 -0.11
N LEU A 735 -32.71 -5.53 1.06
CA LEU A 735 -33.68 -6.61 1.26
C LEU A 735 -35.11 -6.09 1.45
N ILE A 736 -35.27 -4.91 2.05
CA ILE A 736 -36.56 -4.35 2.47
C ILE A 736 -37.01 -3.28 1.49
N THR A 737 -38.17 -3.48 0.88
CA THR A 737 -38.79 -2.57 -0.09
C THR A 737 -39.99 -1.81 0.53
N PRO A 738 -40.47 -0.71 -0.11
CA PRO A 738 -41.60 0.08 0.40
C PRO A 738 -42.88 -0.71 0.72
N ALA A 739 -43.16 -1.76 -0.06
CA ALA A 739 -44.36 -2.58 0.07
C ALA A 739 -44.34 -3.49 1.31
N MET A 740 -43.16 -3.75 1.89
CA MET A 740 -42.98 -4.69 2.99
C MET A 740 -43.15 -4.06 4.38
N LEU A 741 -43.41 -2.76 4.46
CA LEU A 741 -43.42 -2.00 5.72
C LEU A 741 -44.84 -1.62 6.13
N LYS A 742 -45.17 -1.76 7.42
CA LYS A 742 -46.45 -1.31 7.97
C LYS A 742 -46.58 0.22 7.91
N PHE A 743 -47.81 0.73 7.82
CA PHE A 743 -48.05 2.18 7.97
C PHE A 743 -47.54 2.67 9.33
N GLY A 744 -46.74 3.74 9.32
CA GLY A 744 -46.17 4.32 10.55
C GLY A 744 -45.07 3.47 11.21
N ALA A 745 -44.46 2.52 10.50
CA ALA A 745 -43.40 1.70 11.06
C ALA A 745 -42.15 2.52 11.45
N VAL A 746 -41.42 2.06 12.45
CA VAL A 746 -40.06 2.52 12.79
C VAL A 746 -39.07 1.42 12.43
N VAL A 747 -38.12 1.73 11.56
CA VAL A 747 -37.11 0.78 11.07
C VAL A 747 -35.73 1.25 11.52
N CYS A 748 -35.01 0.42 12.26
CA CYS A 748 -33.62 0.62 12.64
C CYS A 748 -32.72 -0.29 11.80
N ASP A 749 -31.99 0.29 10.86
CA ASP A 749 -31.10 -0.41 9.96
C ASP A 749 -29.66 -0.32 10.46
N VAL A 750 -29.14 -1.43 11.00
CA VAL A 750 -27.75 -1.49 11.50
C VAL A 750 -26.78 -2.10 10.46
N SER A 751 -27.27 -2.44 9.27
CA SER A 751 -26.50 -3.11 8.24
C SER A 751 -25.71 -2.11 7.39
N ARG A 752 -24.54 -2.55 6.94
CA ARG A 752 -23.66 -1.78 6.05
C ARG A 752 -23.06 -2.70 5.00
N PRO A 753 -23.49 -2.67 3.72
CA PRO A 753 -24.62 -1.93 3.09
C PRO A 753 -25.98 -1.95 3.83
N PRO A 754 -26.84 -0.91 3.67
CA PRO A 754 -28.16 -0.89 4.30
C PRO A 754 -29.10 -1.95 3.70
N ASP A 755 -29.90 -2.56 4.57
CA ASP A 755 -30.93 -3.52 4.15
C ASP A 755 -32.18 -2.82 3.60
N VAL A 756 -32.41 -1.57 3.99
CA VAL A 756 -33.59 -0.80 3.57
C VAL A 756 -33.30 -0.06 2.26
N SER A 757 -34.12 -0.31 1.24
CA SER A 757 -34.02 0.39 -0.04
C SER A 757 -34.23 1.90 0.11
N TYR A 758 -33.42 2.70 -0.59
CA TYR A 758 -33.58 4.15 -0.66
C TYR A 758 -34.97 4.57 -1.21
N GLU A 759 -35.65 3.71 -1.96
CA GLU A 759 -37.02 3.95 -2.44
C GLU A 759 -38.02 4.18 -1.30
N VAL A 760 -37.76 3.62 -0.11
CA VAL A 760 -38.61 3.80 1.08
C VAL A 760 -38.69 5.27 1.48
N LYS A 761 -37.60 6.01 1.33
CA LYS A 761 -37.51 7.42 1.69
C LYS A 761 -38.56 8.28 0.99
N ASP A 762 -38.79 8.02 -0.29
CA ASP A 762 -39.69 8.81 -1.13
C ASP A 762 -41.10 8.20 -1.16
N ALA A 763 -41.21 6.86 -1.18
CA ALA A 763 -42.49 6.17 -1.28
C ALA A 763 -43.26 6.08 0.05
N ARG A 764 -42.58 6.15 1.20
CA ARG A 764 -43.17 5.92 2.54
C ARG A 764 -42.79 7.02 3.53
N PRO A 765 -43.28 8.26 3.34
CA PRO A 765 -43.00 9.37 4.24
C PRO A 765 -43.55 9.18 5.66
N ASP A 766 -44.46 8.20 5.86
CA ASP A 766 -45.00 7.80 7.16
C ASP A 766 -44.04 6.90 7.97
N VAL A 767 -43.11 6.22 7.30
CA VAL A 767 -42.14 5.32 7.92
C VAL A 767 -40.90 6.10 8.35
N LEU A 768 -40.46 5.87 9.58
CA LEU A 768 -39.18 6.38 10.05
C LEU A 768 -38.10 5.32 9.86
N VAL A 769 -37.15 5.55 8.97
CA VAL A 769 -35.94 4.73 8.87
C VAL A 769 -34.81 5.46 9.60
N ILE A 770 -34.18 4.80 10.57
CA ILE A 770 -32.98 5.30 11.26
C ILE A 770 -31.78 4.41 10.98
N ASP A 771 -30.63 5.04 10.73
CA ASP A 771 -29.35 4.35 10.67
C ASP A 771 -28.95 3.98 12.10
N GLY A 772 -28.95 2.69 12.40
CA GLY A 772 -28.62 2.18 13.72
C GLY A 772 -27.14 2.33 14.05
N GLY A 773 -26.85 2.55 15.34
CA GLY A 773 -25.49 2.44 15.86
C GLY A 773 -24.54 3.60 15.53
N VAL A 774 -25.02 4.84 15.48
CA VAL A 774 -24.17 6.04 15.39
C VAL A 774 -24.07 6.72 16.75
N MET A 775 -22.83 6.94 17.21
CA MET A 775 -22.52 7.36 18.57
C MET A 775 -21.79 8.69 18.58
N ALA A 776 -22.17 9.57 19.51
CA ALA A 776 -21.39 10.74 19.87
C ALA A 776 -20.18 10.30 20.70
N VAL A 777 -18.99 10.61 20.21
CA VAL A 777 -17.70 10.30 20.84
C VAL A 777 -17.31 11.46 21.77
N PRO A 778 -16.88 11.20 23.01
CA PRO A 778 -16.50 12.25 23.96
C PRO A 778 -15.34 13.10 23.42
N GLY A 779 -15.43 14.41 23.62
CA GLY A 779 -14.44 15.38 23.12
C GLY A 779 -14.60 15.76 21.65
N ALA A 780 -15.59 15.21 20.94
CA ALA A 780 -15.86 15.46 19.51
C ALA A 780 -14.59 15.38 18.62
N PRO A 781 -13.86 14.26 18.68
CA PRO A 781 -12.60 14.10 17.97
C PRO A 781 -12.80 14.16 16.45
N ASP A 782 -11.75 14.61 15.78
CA ASP A 782 -11.59 14.42 14.35
C ASP A 782 -10.96 13.04 14.12
N LEU A 783 -11.61 12.19 13.31
CA LEU A 783 -11.11 10.84 13.05
C LEU A 783 -9.93 10.83 12.06
N GLY A 784 -9.66 11.96 11.40
CA GLY A 784 -8.51 12.12 10.50
C GLY A 784 -8.83 11.91 9.02
N TRP A 785 -10.03 11.42 8.68
CA TRP A 785 -10.57 11.41 7.32
C TRP A 785 -12.10 11.52 7.36
N ASP A 786 -12.72 11.80 6.21
CA ASP A 786 -14.16 11.90 6.07
C ASP A 786 -14.75 10.50 5.89
N PHE A 787 -15.56 10.03 6.84
CA PHE A 787 -16.28 8.74 6.75
C PHE A 787 -17.79 8.98 6.49
N GLY A 788 -18.17 10.17 5.99
CA GLY A 788 -19.58 10.56 5.84
C GLY A 788 -20.27 10.96 7.17
N PHE A 789 -19.51 11.10 8.25
CA PHE A 789 -20.00 11.50 9.56
C PHE A 789 -19.72 12.97 9.89
N GLU A 790 -20.57 13.54 10.74
CA GLU A 790 -20.26 14.81 11.37
C GLU A 790 -19.10 14.61 12.37
N ARG A 791 -18.29 15.65 12.57
CA ARG A 791 -17.18 15.62 13.51
C ARG A 791 -17.66 15.18 14.90
N GLY A 792 -16.94 14.26 15.52
CA GLY A 792 -17.28 13.71 16.83
C GLY A 792 -18.31 12.58 16.82
N GLN A 793 -18.69 12.07 15.64
CA GLN A 793 -19.53 10.87 15.51
C GLN A 793 -18.71 9.68 15.02
N ALA A 794 -19.08 8.48 15.44
CA ALA A 794 -18.52 7.22 14.95
C ALA A 794 -19.57 6.11 15.02
N TYR A 795 -19.38 5.01 14.29
CA TYR A 795 -20.22 3.83 14.50
C TYR A 795 -20.01 3.23 15.91
N ALA A 796 -21.01 2.48 16.37
CA ALA A 796 -20.98 1.77 17.64
C ALA A 796 -19.84 0.74 17.66
N CYS A 797 -19.57 0.05 16.55
CA CYS A 797 -18.44 -0.88 16.48
C CYS A 797 -17.07 -0.19 16.68
N MET A 798 -16.89 1.00 16.11
CA MET A 798 -15.70 1.83 16.35
C MET A 798 -15.65 2.30 17.81
N SER A 799 -16.78 2.75 18.35
CA SER A 799 -16.89 3.22 19.73
C SER A 799 -16.60 2.12 20.75
N GLU A 800 -16.97 0.86 20.49
CA GLU A 800 -16.59 -0.27 21.34
C GLU A 800 -15.08 -0.44 21.40
N THR A 801 -14.42 -0.41 20.24
CA THR A 801 -12.96 -0.52 20.14
C THR A 801 -12.27 0.60 20.92
N MET A 802 -12.77 1.83 20.76
CA MET A 802 -12.31 3.02 21.48
C MET A 802 -12.47 2.87 23.01
N MET A 803 -13.62 2.40 23.48
CA MET A 803 -13.89 2.19 24.91
C MET A 803 -13.00 1.10 25.51
N LEU A 804 -12.79 0.00 24.81
CA LEU A 804 -11.91 -1.08 25.27
C LEU A 804 -10.46 -0.60 25.38
N ALA A 805 -10.01 0.25 24.45
CA ALA A 805 -8.68 0.85 24.52
C ALA A 805 -8.54 1.84 25.68
N LEU A 806 -9.55 2.66 25.97
CA LEU A 806 -9.57 3.55 27.14
C LEU A 806 -9.47 2.78 28.47
N GLU A 807 -9.95 1.54 28.52
CA GLU A 807 -9.86 0.65 29.68
C GLU A 807 -8.65 -0.28 29.66
N HIS A 808 -7.78 -0.20 28.65
CA HIS A 808 -6.70 -1.16 28.41
C HIS A 808 -7.15 -2.63 28.40
N HIS A 809 -8.39 -2.87 27.96
CA HIS A 809 -8.94 -4.21 27.81
C HIS A 809 -8.40 -4.85 26.52
N TYR A 810 -7.17 -5.37 26.58
CA TYR A 810 -6.49 -6.00 25.46
C TYR A 810 -6.66 -7.53 25.46
N GLN A 811 -7.92 -7.96 25.48
CA GLN A 811 -8.33 -9.35 25.27
C GLN A 811 -9.38 -9.43 24.17
N HIS A 812 -9.48 -10.57 23.50
CA HIS A 812 -10.50 -10.77 22.48
C HIS A 812 -11.90 -10.52 23.05
N PHE A 813 -12.68 -9.69 22.36
CA PHE A 813 -13.97 -9.22 22.86
C PHE A 813 -15.04 -9.41 21.78
N GLY A 814 -16.15 -10.07 22.11
CA GLY A 814 -17.29 -10.23 21.19
C GLY A 814 -16.97 -10.97 19.88
N LEU A 815 -16.02 -11.92 19.87
CA LEU A 815 -15.69 -12.69 18.65
C LEU A 815 -16.73 -13.80 18.35
N GLY A 816 -17.02 -13.98 17.06
CA GLY A 816 -17.97 -14.97 16.58
C GLY A 816 -19.44 -14.55 16.68
N ILE A 817 -20.31 -15.54 16.87
CA ILE A 817 -21.78 -15.38 16.78
C ILE A 817 -22.48 -15.30 18.14
N ASP A 818 -21.87 -15.83 19.20
CA ASP A 818 -22.48 -15.96 20.52
C ASP A 818 -22.15 -14.73 21.38
N ILE A 819 -22.75 -13.59 21.04
CA ILE A 819 -22.73 -12.41 21.92
C ILE A 819 -23.69 -12.69 23.07
N ASN A 820 -23.22 -12.53 24.31
CA ASN A 820 -24.06 -12.65 25.49
C ASN A 820 -24.55 -11.27 25.95
N VAL A 821 -25.67 -11.25 26.68
CA VAL A 821 -26.30 -10.02 27.19
C VAL A 821 -25.42 -9.33 28.26
N VAL A 822 -24.59 -10.08 28.97
CA VAL A 822 -23.63 -9.55 29.95
C VAL A 822 -22.59 -8.63 29.29
N THR A 823 -22.08 -9.02 28.13
CA THR A 823 -21.12 -8.27 27.31
C THR A 823 -21.75 -6.98 26.81
N VAL A 824 -23.01 -7.02 26.35
CA VAL A 824 -23.78 -5.82 25.97
C VAL A 824 -23.98 -4.88 27.16
N SER A 825 -24.30 -5.43 28.33
CA SER A 825 -24.45 -4.65 29.56
C SER A 825 -23.13 -4.01 30.01
N TYR A 826 -22.01 -4.73 29.84
CA TYR A 826 -20.67 -4.21 30.12
C TYR A 826 -20.30 -3.04 29.19
N THR A 827 -20.52 -3.16 27.88
CA THR A 827 -20.21 -2.06 26.94
C THR A 827 -21.09 -0.83 27.19
N LYS A 828 -22.35 -1.01 27.59
CA LYS A 828 -23.21 0.10 28.03
C LYS A 828 -22.67 0.83 29.26
N LYS A 829 -22.19 0.10 30.26
CA LYS A 829 -21.53 0.69 31.45
C LYS A 829 -20.26 1.44 31.06
N LEU A 830 -19.46 0.92 30.13
CA LEU A 830 -18.29 1.63 29.61
C LEU A 830 -18.69 2.92 28.89
N ALA A 831 -19.75 2.89 28.07
CA ALA A 831 -20.24 4.07 27.39
C ALA A 831 -20.65 5.18 28.36
N GLU A 832 -21.43 4.84 29.39
CA GLU A 832 -21.81 5.76 30.47
C GLU A 832 -20.60 6.29 31.25
N LYS A 833 -19.64 5.42 31.57
CA LYS A 833 -18.38 5.78 32.26
C LYS A 833 -17.61 6.81 31.43
N HIS A 834 -17.40 6.54 30.15
CA HIS A 834 -16.52 7.34 29.31
C HIS A 834 -17.20 8.52 28.60
N GLY A 835 -18.53 8.57 28.60
CA GLY A 835 -19.31 9.65 28.00
C GLY A 835 -19.70 9.44 26.54
N PHE A 836 -19.68 8.19 26.04
CA PHE A 836 -20.27 7.86 24.74
C PHE A 836 -21.79 7.81 24.87
N LYS A 837 -22.50 8.33 23.87
CA LYS A 837 -23.98 8.40 23.86
C LYS A 837 -24.50 8.21 22.45
N LEU A 838 -25.78 7.85 22.31
CA LEU A 838 -26.43 7.85 21.00
C LEU A 838 -26.32 9.25 20.39
N ALA A 839 -25.87 9.33 19.13
CA ALA A 839 -25.88 10.58 18.38
C ALA A 839 -27.34 10.99 18.04
N GLY A 840 -27.52 12.15 17.40
CA GLY A 840 -28.81 12.44 16.75
C GLY A 840 -29.17 11.34 15.75
N PHE A 841 -30.46 11.13 15.49
CA PHE A 841 -30.88 10.15 14.49
C PHE A 841 -30.34 10.53 13.12
N ARG A 842 -29.93 9.53 12.36
CA ARG A 842 -29.61 9.64 10.95
C ARG A 842 -30.56 8.75 10.17
N SER A 843 -30.82 9.08 8.92
CA SER A 843 -31.68 8.34 8.01
C SER A 843 -31.07 8.38 6.62
N PHE A 844 -30.75 7.21 6.06
CA PHE A 844 -30.14 7.09 4.74
C PHE A 844 -28.83 7.90 4.63
N ASP A 845 -27.97 7.73 5.63
CA ASP A 845 -26.66 8.37 5.75
C ASP A 845 -26.68 9.88 5.90
N ARG A 846 -27.81 10.46 6.29
CA ARG A 846 -27.93 11.89 6.55
C ARG A 846 -28.48 12.17 7.95
N PRO A 847 -28.01 13.22 8.65
CA PRO A 847 -28.65 13.68 9.87
C PRO A 847 -30.15 13.92 9.65
N LEU A 848 -30.96 13.36 10.54
CA LEU A 848 -32.41 13.54 10.51
C LEU A 848 -32.73 14.92 11.09
N SER A 849 -32.99 15.88 10.20
CA SER A 849 -33.31 17.25 10.59
C SER A 849 -34.67 17.35 11.31
N GLY A 850 -34.89 18.43 12.06
CA GLY A 850 -36.20 18.71 12.65
C GLY A 850 -37.32 18.76 11.60
N GLU A 851 -37.04 19.29 10.41
CA GLU A 851 -38.01 19.32 9.30
C GLU A 851 -38.34 17.91 8.78
N SER A 852 -37.34 17.04 8.63
CA SER A 852 -37.56 15.64 8.24
C SER A 852 -38.36 14.88 9.30
N TRP A 853 -38.09 15.14 10.58
CA TRP A 853 -38.85 14.57 11.69
C TRP A 853 -40.32 15.02 11.67
N GLU A 854 -40.58 16.31 11.47
CA GLU A 854 -41.95 16.86 11.37
C GLU A 854 -42.71 16.30 10.16
N LYS A 855 -42.03 16.06 9.03
CA LYS A 855 -42.63 15.41 7.85
C LYS A 855 -43.16 14.02 8.18
N VAL A 856 -42.39 13.22 8.92
CA VAL A 856 -42.81 11.88 9.35
C VAL A 856 -44.03 11.96 10.27
N ILE A 857 -44.01 12.85 11.27
CA ILE A 857 -45.16 13.04 12.18
C ILE A 857 -46.41 13.46 11.39
N LYS A 858 -46.27 14.41 10.46
CA LYS A 858 -47.38 14.91 9.64
C LYS A 858 -47.97 13.82 8.74
N ALA A 859 -47.12 13.00 8.12
CA ALA A 859 -47.56 11.87 7.30
C ALA A 859 -48.32 10.82 8.12
N ARG A 860 -47.87 10.52 9.35
CA ARG A 860 -48.56 9.61 10.28
C ARG A 860 -49.91 10.14 10.77
N SER A 861 -50.07 11.47 10.83
CA SER A 861 -51.30 12.14 11.26
C SER A 861 -52.42 12.14 10.21
N ARG A 862 -52.13 11.73 8.97
CA ARG A 862 -53.08 11.72 7.84
C ARG A 862 -53.12 10.36 7.14
N PRO A 863 -53.70 9.32 7.77
CA PRO A 863 -53.66 7.95 7.23
C PRO A 863 -54.40 7.74 5.90
N ASN A 864 -55.12 8.75 5.36
CA ASN A 864 -56.01 8.61 4.19
C ASN A 864 -55.99 9.77 3.17
N GLU A 865 -54.98 10.65 3.13
CA GLU A 865 -54.85 11.59 1.99
C GLU A 865 -53.98 10.92 0.90
N PRO A 866 -54.51 10.67 -0.31
CA PRO A 866 -53.69 10.17 -1.41
C PRO A 866 -52.59 11.19 -1.73
N SER A 867 -51.35 10.73 -1.81
CA SER A 867 -50.23 11.56 -2.25
C SER A 867 -50.51 12.07 -3.66
N VAL A 868 -50.66 13.38 -3.81
CA VAL A 868 -50.72 14.04 -5.11
C VAL A 868 -49.30 14.03 -5.70
N VAL A 869 -48.94 12.94 -6.37
CA VAL A 869 -47.91 12.95 -7.41
C VAL A 869 -48.43 12.04 -8.53
N SER A 870 -49.25 12.62 -9.39
CA SER A 870 -49.49 12.10 -10.74
C SER A 870 -48.40 12.66 -11.66
N LEU A 871 -47.63 11.73 -12.24
CA LEU A 871 -46.74 11.76 -13.43
C LEU A 871 -45.31 11.30 -13.13
#